data_AF-A0A9W8N8W6-F1
#
_entry.id   AF-A0A9W8N8W6-F1
#
_cell.length_a   1.000
_cell.length_b   1.000
_cell.length_c   1.000
_cell.angle_alpha   90.00
_cell.angle_beta   90.00
_cell.angle_gamma   90.00
#
_symmetry.space_group_name_H-M   'P 1'
#
loop_
_entity.id
_entity.type
_entity.pdbx_description
1 polymer ?
#
loop_
_entity_poly.entity_id
_entity_poly.type
_entity_poly.pdbx_seq_one_letter_code
_entity_poly.pdbx_strand_id
1 'polypeptide(L)'
;MTEPGALTAPQLHALLDILIHHETYAEVQSFQSPEAIEKYGWPFVDRGKDGGPAQPHDLSSSPLLQLLLTRLILGAPAERDLSTEFWPVKFKGIMRRLGEADLSDSYDKGTLGTRKRLATAASTVHEAVTRGLLSGVSCEHLPDLHGQYNRENAEDLAKSWRDCICHLVYGNLIDEIFDQLARTSDLELHSPALRGAVEYAILHIATFLHQVFVLSPEGPYLLKLIENIHRLVPYTMVGQTLRIGNAASMINGMSKLFLSKVSIGAISNWIGLTSNASDGMNLMQRIISLVLDWDAAEFRKLVDKFKSDKVSISSEHMGAIDKHLAKDRLQRKAVQEKSIREQTSIIIAIFDSTDKQLVESLTDRQHVSCLEYYAAKLAIRDRERIVDVLCNSTPDLTTAIVLEALGALDPMIRVVHKNVDLRKHLNAIESFLTDFIKTAKSKTQENNAGSSLLTVEDFVGLLQRNRHLLWAYLHDFCKGCPDLRDTWKNWMIEYVFSTFILEYTYSTGRLLTYHCRSAIKRFRQPSKSGSNDEKSIVDIEPNLRDAFNELADDERQAILERIDAHSIHLQKLEKLSEGKMQKIVDATRGSTRASTGGDAGARCPNGPLRFGKDVKGIRAARKSDNPDTFDLQDTKMVTSEPDEKTSTVLPDVSIVIEALGPTFKRMVADLSRDGLPKA
;
A
#
# COMPACT_ATOMS: atom_id res chain seq x y z
N MET A 1 -12.02 -31.18 -27.91
CA MET A 1 -11.07 -32.23 -27.50
C MET A 1 -9.82 -31.50 -27.07
N THR A 2 -9.57 -31.40 -25.76
CA THR A 2 -8.37 -30.78 -25.20
C THR A 2 -7.18 -31.73 -25.44
N GLU A 3 -6.07 -31.20 -25.94
CA GLU A 3 -4.83 -31.98 -26.10
C GLU A 3 -4.36 -32.51 -24.73
N PRO A 4 -3.86 -33.76 -24.66
CA PRO A 4 -3.30 -34.31 -23.44
C PRO A 4 -2.04 -33.52 -23.05
N GLY A 5 -2.15 -32.66 -22.03
CA GLY A 5 -1.05 -31.85 -21.48
C GLY A 5 -1.39 -30.39 -21.23
N ALA A 6 -2.40 -29.82 -21.90
CA ALA A 6 -2.68 -28.38 -21.80
C ALA A 6 -3.46 -28.00 -20.52
N LEU A 7 -2.91 -27.07 -19.74
CA LEU A 7 -3.61 -26.43 -18.61
C LEU A 7 -4.91 -25.77 -19.07
N THR A 8 -6.01 -26.04 -18.37
CA THR A 8 -7.28 -25.34 -18.57
C THR A 8 -7.16 -23.87 -18.14
N ALA A 9 -8.07 -23.00 -18.59
CA ALA A 9 -8.05 -21.59 -18.20
C ALA A 9 -8.12 -21.37 -16.67
N PRO A 10 -8.98 -22.08 -15.89
CA PRO A 10 -8.97 -21.97 -14.42
C PRO A 10 -7.68 -22.46 -13.77
N GLN A 11 -7.04 -23.49 -14.33
CA GLN A 11 -5.76 -24.00 -13.84
C GLN A 11 -4.63 -23.00 -14.10
N LEU A 12 -4.59 -22.43 -15.30
CA LEU A 12 -3.59 -21.42 -15.63
C LEU A 12 -3.76 -20.14 -14.79
N HIS A 13 -5.00 -19.70 -14.58
CA HIS A 13 -5.29 -18.58 -13.69
C HIS A 13 -4.79 -18.85 -12.26
N ALA A 14 -5.05 -20.06 -11.72
CA ALA A 14 -4.57 -20.45 -10.40
C ALA A 14 -3.04 -20.53 -10.34
N LEU A 15 -2.38 -21.06 -11.37
CA LEU A 15 -0.92 -21.11 -11.45
C LEU A 15 -0.31 -19.70 -11.45
N LEU A 16 -0.84 -18.79 -12.26
CA LEU A 16 -0.40 -17.40 -12.29
C LEU A 16 -0.64 -16.69 -10.97
N ASP A 17 -1.79 -16.92 -10.33
CA ASP A 17 -2.08 -16.35 -9.01
C ASP A 17 -1.05 -16.78 -7.96
N ILE A 18 -0.71 -18.08 -7.91
CA ILE A 18 0.34 -18.61 -7.03
C ILE A 18 1.68 -17.91 -7.30
N LEU A 19 2.13 -17.91 -8.55
CA LEU A 19 3.46 -17.40 -8.91
C LEU A 19 3.58 -15.89 -8.67
N ILE A 20 2.56 -15.12 -9.05
CA ILE A 20 2.53 -13.66 -8.83
C ILE A 20 2.47 -13.35 -7.34
N HIS A 21 1.64 -14.05 -6.56
CA HIS A 21 1.54 -13.85 -5.12
C HIS A 21 2.88 -14.08 -4.44
N HIS A 22 3.49 -15.24 -4.64
CA HIS A 22 4.74 -15.60 -3.98
C HIS A 22 5.93 -14.73 -4.41
N GLU A 23 6.05 -14.41 -5.70
CA GLU A 23 7.11 -13.51 -6.18
C GLU A 23 6.89 -12.08 -5.67
N THR A 24 5.64 -11.57 -5.66
CA THR A 24 5.34 -10.22 -5.14
C THR A 24 5.79 -10.07 -3.69
N TYR A 25 5.45 -11.03 -2.83
CA TYR A 25 5.87 -11.01 -1.43
C TYR A 25 7.38 -11.15 -1.27
N ALA A 26 8.03 -12.00 -2.07
CA ALA A 26 9.48 -12.16 -2.06
C ALA A 26 10.20 -10.85 -2.45
N GLU A 27 9.72 -10.17 -3.51
CA GLU A 27 10.24 -8.89 -3.95
C GLU A 27 10.07 -7.81 -2.88
N VAL A 28 8.85 -7.63 -2.35
CA VAL A 28 8.55 -6.62 -1.32
C VAL A 28 9.37 -6.88 -0.04
N GLN A 29 9.53 -8.14 0.36
CA GLN A 29 10.34 -8.51 1.52
C GLN A 29 11.83 -8.22 1.30
N SER A 30 12.34 -8.35 0.07
CA SER A 30 13.76 -8.12 -0.25
C SER A 30 14.21 -6.69 0.11
N PHE A 31 13.32 -5.70 0.04
CA PHE A 31 13.58 -4.30 0.42
C PHE A 31 13.83 -4.06 1.91
N GLN A 32 13.78 -5.10 2.73
CA GLN A 32 14.37 -5.06 4.08
C GLN A 32 15.90 -4.91 4.04
N SER A 33 16.53 -5.20 2.90
CA SER A 33 17.97 -5.13 2.70
C SER A 33 18.35 -4.07 1.65
N PRO A 34 19.44 -3.31 1.86
CA PRO A 34 19.88 -2.30 0.90
C PRO A 34 20.27 -2.90 -0.46
N GLU A 35 20.66 -4.17 -0.52
CA GLU A 35 21.03 -4.85 -1.76
C GLU A 35 19.86 -4.97 -2.75
N ALA A 36 18.61 -4.93 -2.27
CA ALA A 36 17.43 -5.04 -3.13
C ALA A 36 17.31 -3.88 -4.12
N ILE A 37 17.54 -2.64 -3.67
CA ILE A 37 17.50 -1.48 -4.57
C ILE A 37 18.74 -1.44 -5.48
N GLU A 38 19.89 -1.95 -5.02
CA GLU A 38 21.11 -2.04 -5.83
C GLU A 38 20.94 -3.05 -6.99
N LYS A 39 20.23 -4.16 -6.75
CA LYS A 39 19.95 -5.21 -7.75
C LYS A 39 18.64 -5.02 -8.51
N TYR A 40 17.92 -3.93 -8.26
CA TYR A 40 16.64 -3.65 -8.94
C TYR A 40 16.83 -3.36 -10.43
N GLY A 41 17.94 -2.73 -10.82
CA GLY A 41 18.15 -2.29 -12.20
C GLY A 41 17.48 -0.95 -12.52
N TRP A 42 17.11 -0.74 -13.79
CA TRP A 42 16.55 0.54 -14.26
C TRP A 42 15.24 0.89 -13.54
N PRO A 43 14.98 2.17 -13.18
CA PRO A 43 15.78 3.38 -13.44
C PRO A 43 16.86 3.69 -12.38
N PHE A 44 17.16 2.77 -11.46
CA PHE A 44 18.10 2.97 -10.34
C PHE A 44 19.56 2.61 -10.66
N VAL A 45 19.89 2.49 -11.94
CA VAL A 45 21.26 2.21 -12.38
C VAL A 45 22.12 3.47 -12.37
N ASP A 46 23.37 3.32 -11.93
CA ASP A 46 24.34 4.42 -11.99
C ASP A 46 24.55 4.85 -13.45
N ARG A 47 25.06 6.07 -13.66
CA ARG A 47 25.32 6.57 -15.03
C ARG A 47 26.73 6.22 -15.48
N GLY A 48 26.84 5.89 -16.77
CA GLY A 48 28.12 5.76 -17.45
C GLY A 48 28.82 7.10 -17.64
N LYS A 49 30.07 7.07 -18.11
CA LYS A 49 30.90 8.27 -18.34
C LYS A 49 30.26 9.27 -19.32
N ASP A 50 29.38 8.78 -20.18
CA ASP A 50 28.75 9.54 -21.26
C ASP A 50 27.45 10.22 -20.81
N GLY A 51 27.11 10.10 -19.51
CA GLY A 51 25.87 10.61 -18.94
C GLY A 51 24.64 9.75 -19.25
N GLY A 52 24.74 8.72 -20.09
CA GLY A 52 23.70 7.69 -20.26
C GLY A 52 23.63 6.71 -19.08
N PRO A 53 22.54 5.93 -18.93
CA PRO A 53 22.49 4.87 -17.93
C PRO A 53 23.63 3.86 -18.17
N ALA A 54 24.30 3.41 -17.10
CA ALA A 54 25.40 2.44 -17.21
C ALA A 54 24.88 1.10 -17.74
N GLN A 55 25.60 0.54 -18.70
CA GLN A 55 25.36 -0.77 -19.31
C GLN A 55 26.25 -1.86 -18.68
N PRO A 56 25.82 -3.13 -18.72
CA PRO A 56 24.49 -3.63 -19.12
C PRO A 56 23.45 -3.46 -18.01
N HIS A 57 22.16 -3.40 -18.38
CA HIS A 57 21.08 -3.61 -17.42
C HIS A 57 21.01 -5.10 -17.10
N ASP A 58 21.58 -5.52 -15.98
CA ASP A 58 21.32 -6.86 -15.44
C ASP A 58 19.80 -7.06 -15.25
N LEU A 59 19.34 -8.31 -15.35
CA LEU A 59 17.96 -8.66 -15.05
C LEU A 59 17.62 -8.20 -13.63
N SER A 60 16.46 -7.55 -13.49
CA SER A 60 16.01 -7.07 -12.20
C SER A 60 15.83 -8.24 -11.22
N SER A 61 16.30 -8.05 -9.98
CA SER A 61 15.94 -8.97 -8.90
C SER A 61 14.49 -8.80 -8.42
N SER A 62 13.81 -7.72 -8.85
CA SER A 62 12.42 -7.39 -8.52
C SER A 62 11.60 -7.11 -9.79
N PRO A 63 11.45 -8.10 -10.68
CA PRO A 63 10.90 -7.89 -12.01
C PRO A 63 9.41 -7.47 -12.03
N LEU A 64 8.57 -7.91 -11.08
CA LEU A 64 7.17 -7.48 -11.01
C LEU A 64 7.07 -6.00 -10.62
N LEU A 65 7.83 -5.56 -9.61
CA LEU A 65 7.92 -4.15 -9.24
C LEU A 65 8.52 -3.30 -10.37
N GLN A 66 9.51 -3.82 -11.10
CA GLN A 66 10.07 -3.14 -12.27
C GLN A 66 9.03 -3.01 -13.38
N LEU A 67 8.24 -4.06 -13.63
CA LEU A 67 7.17 -4.03 -14.61
C LEU A 67 6.13 -2.95 -14.28
N LEU A 68 5.68 -2.85 -13.02
CA LEU A 68 4.80 -1.77 -12.57
C LEU A 68 5.40 -0.38 -12.82
N LEU A 69 6.63 -0.17 -12.34
CA LEU A 69 7.28 1.14 -12.38
C LEU A 69 7.49 1.60 -13.83
N THR A 70 8.02 0.71 -14.67
CA THR A 70 8.36 1.00 -16.07
C THR A 70 7.13 1.25 -16.93
N ARG A 71 6.08 0.44 -16.78
CA ARG A 71 4.89 0.49 -17.64
C ARG A 71 3.91 1.57 -17.21
N LEU A 72 3.75 1.79 -15.91
CA LEU A 72 2.70 2.66 -15.39
C LEU A 72 3.22 4.01 -14.91
N ILE A 73 4.36 4.04 -14.20
CA ILE A 73 4.81 5.27 -13.53
C ILE A 73 5.71 6.09 -14.44
N LEU A 74 6.68 5.45 -15.11
CA LEU A 74 7.74 6.16 -15.82
C LEU A 74 7.29 6.80 -17.14
N GLY A 75 6.09 6.46 -17.61
CA GLY A 75 5.44 7.14 -18.74
C GLY A 75 4.67 8.41 -18.35
N ALA A 76 4.48 8.69 -17.05
CA ALA A 76 3.63 9.77 -16.56
C ALA A 76 4.09 11.16 -17.05
N PRO A 77 3.18 12.12 -17.30
CA PRO A 77 3.55 13.42 -17.85
C PRO A 77 4.64 14.15 -17.05
N ALA A 78 4.53 14.15 -15.72
CA ALA A 78 5.47 14.84 -14.82
C ALA A 78 6.85 14.15 -14.76
N GLU A 79 6.95 12.88 -15.12
CA GLU A 79 8.19 12.12 -15.02
C GLU A 79 9.27 12.64 -15.98
N ARG A 80 8.84 13.13 -17.14
CA ARG A 80 9.74 13.61 -18.21
C ARG A 80 10.60 14.80 -17.78
N ASP A 81 10.13 15.54 -16.78
CA ASP A 81 10.76 16.75 -16.27
C ASP A 81 11.62 16.48 -15.01
N LEU A 82 11.63 15.25 -14.50
CA LEU A 82 12.54 14.88 -13.42
C LEU A 82 13.98 14.87 -13.93
N SER A 83 14.91 15.24 -13.05
CA SER A 83 16.30 15.19 -13.41
C SER A 83 16.76 13.75 -13.57
N THR A 84 17.74 13.67 -14.44
CA THR A 84 18.65 12.57 -14.67
C THR A 84 19.14 11.83 -13.41
N GLU A 85 19.22 12.50 -12.26
CA GLU A 85 19.71 11.95 -10.99
C GLU A 85 18.60 11.51 -10.03
N PHE A 86 17.33 11.80 -10.33
CA PHE A 86 16.20 11.56 -9.44
C PHE A 86 16.16 10.12 -8.93
N TRP A 87 16.05 9.15 -9.85
CA TRP A 87 15.99 7.74 -9.50
C TRP A 87 17.33 7.20 -9.00
N PRO A 88 18.44 7.27 -9.77
CA PRO A 88 19.65 6.53 -9.44
C PRO A 88 20.44 7.12 -8.27
N VAL A 89 20.26 8.40 -7.95
CA VAL A 89 20.98 9.04 -6.84
C VAL A 89 20.04 9.32 -5.68
N LYS A 90 18.96 10.07 -5.91
CA LYS A 90 18.16 10.62 -4.81
C LYS A 90 17.20 9.59 -4.22
N PHE A 91 16.32 9.02 -5.04
CA PHE A 91 15.35 8.02 -4.60
C PHE A 91 16.04 6.73 -4.17
N LYS A 92 16.99 6.21 -4.97
CA LYS A 92 17.86 5.09 -4.60
C LYS A 92 18.55 5.33 -3.26
N GLY A 93 19.10 6.53 -3.05
CA GLY A 93 19.80 6.90 -1.83
C GLY A 93 18.92 6.83 -0.58
N ILE A 94 17.65 7.28 -0.64
CA ILE A 94 16.71 7.12 0.49
C ILE A 94 16.38 5.66 0.72
N MET A 95 16.05 4.91 -0.33
CA MET A 95 15.71 3.48 -0.23
C MET A 95 16.86 2.68 0.38
N ARG A 96 18.09 2.93 -0.06
CA ARG A 96 19.31 2.31 0.49
C ARG A 96 19.49 2.62 1.97
N ARG A 97 19.36 3.90 2.36
CA ARG A 97 19.47 4.34 3.77
C ARG A 97 18.39 3.71 4.66
N LEU A 98 17.17 3.55 4.16
CA LEU A 98 16.10 2.84 4.88
C LEU A 98 16.40 1.36 5.06
N GLY A 99 17.04 0.70 4.07
CA GLY A 99 17.54 -0.66 4.20
C GLY A 99 18.71 -0.76 5.20
N GLU A 100 19.64 0.18 5.16
CA GLU A 100 20.79 0.28 6.09
C GLU A 100 20.36 0.58 7.54
N ALA A 101 19.22 1.25 7.73
CA ALA A 101 18.66 1.58 9.04
C ALA A 101 18.28 0.35 9.89
N ASP A 102 18.18 -0.83 9.28
CA ASP A 102 17.93 -2.11 9.95
C ASP A 102 16.68 -2.04 10.84
N LEU A 103 15.56 -1.54 10.29
CA LEU A 103 14.31 -1.40 11.02
C LEU A 103 13.76 -2.77 11.42
N SER A 104 13.41 -2.92 12.70
CA SER A 104 13.05 -4.22 13.27
C SER A 104 11.79 -4.86 12.66
N ASP A 105 11.79 -6.20 12.61
CA ASP A 105 10.71 -6.96 12.01
C ASP A 105 9.56 -7.24 13.01
N SER A 106 8.43 -7.69 12.48
CA SER A 106 7.28 -8.18 13.24
C SER A 106 7.67 -9.40 14.09
N TYR A 107 8.61 -10.23 13.62
CA TYR A 107 9.15 -11.35 14.40
C TYR A 107 9.81 -10.86 15.69
N ASP A 108 10.69 -9.86 15.61
CA ASP A 108 11.43 -9.32 16.76
C ASP A 108 10.50 -8.71 17.82
N LYS A 109 9.40 -8.09 17.36
CA LYS A 109 8.41 -7.45 18.23
C LYS A 109 7.37 -8.44 18.77
N GLY A 110 7.32 -9.67 18.25
CA GLY A 110 6.30 -10.66 18.58
C GLY A 110 4.89 -10.29 18.13
N THR A 111 4.73 -9.24 17.30
CA THR A 111 3.45 -8.75 16.80
C THR A 111 3.58 -8.24 15.37
N LEU A 112 2.51 -8.39 14.58
CA LEU A 112 2.45 -7.86 13.22
C LEU A 112 2.58 -6.32 13.26
N GLY A 113 3.65 -5.76 12.69
CA GLY A 113 3.82 -4.32 12.67
C GLY A 113 2.93 -3.63 11.64
N THR A 114 2.66 -2.34 11.85
CA THR A 114 2.01 -1.44 10.87
C THR A 114 2.63 -1.54 9.47
N ARG A 115 3.98 -1.55 9.39
CA ARG A 115 4.72 -1.70 8.12
C ARG A 115 4.34 -2.99 7.38
N LYS A 116 4.29 -4.13 8.08
CA LYS A 116 3.97 -5.42 7.47
C LYS A 116 2.52 -5.45 6.97
N ARG A 117 1.57 -4.93 7.77
CA ARG A 117 0.16 -4.84 7.34
C ARG A 117 -0.04 -3.93 6.12
N LEU A 118 0.58 -2.75 6.12
CA LEU A 118 0.52 -1.84 4.98
C LEU A 118 1.21 -2.42 3.74
N ALA A 119 2.33 -3.13 3.92
CA ALA A 119 3.01 -3.82 2.82
C ALA A 119 2.16 -4.96 2.25
N THR A 120 1.51 -5.77 3.10
CA THR A 120 0.54 -6.80 2.69
C THR A 120 -0.61 -6.18 1.89
N ALA A 121 -1.20 -5.09 2.39
CA ALA A 121 -2.26 -4.35 1.68
C ALA A 121 -1.80 -3.76 0.34
N ALA A 122 -0.60 -3.19 0.28
CA ALA A 122 -0.04 -2.70 -0.98
C ALA A 122 0.24 -3.84 -1.96
N SER A 123 0.67 -5.00 -1.46
CA SER A 123 0.95 -6.20 -2.25
C SER A 123 -0.31 -6.72 -2.93
N THR A 124 -1.47 -6.71 -2.27
CA THR A 124 -2.73 -7.13 -2.92
C THR A 124 -3.12 -6.25 -4.11
N VAL A 125 -2.83 -4.94 -4.04
CA VAL A 125 -3.05 -4.02 -5.17
C VAL A 125 -2.02 -4.27 -6.26
N HIS A 126 -0.75 -4.42 -5.88
CA HIS A 126 0.35 -4.75 -6.80
C HIS A 126 0.05 -6.04 -7.58
N GLU A 127 -0.36 -7.12 -6.91
CA GLU A 127 -0.74 -8.38 -7.55
C GLU A 127 -1.88 -8.19 -8.54
N ALA A 128 -2.95 -7.48 -8.15
CA ALA A 128 -4.11 -7.26 -9.01
C ALA A 128 -3.74 -6.53 -10.32
N VAL A 129 -2.93 -5.48 -10.22
CA VAL A 129 -2.45 -4.74 -11.38
C VAL A 129 -1.50 -5.61 -12.21
N THR A 130 -0.60 -6.36 -11.57
CA THR A 130 0.39 -7.18 -12.27
C THR A 130 -0.22 -8.37 -12.99
N ARG A 131 -1.26 -9.01 -12.44
CA ARG A 131 -2.07 -9.98 -13.18
C ARG A 131 -2.58 -9.39 -14.49
N GLY A 132 -3.12 -8.17 -14.45
CA GLY A 132 -3.55 -7.46 -15.65
C GLY A 132 -2.42 -7.10 -16.61
N LEU A 133 -1.23 -6.76 -16.10
CA LEU A 133 -0.06 -6.46 -16.95
C LEU A 133 0.54 -7.70 -17.63
N LEU A 134 0.38 -8.88 -17.02
CA LEU A 134 0.95 -10.13 -17.52
C LEU A 134 -0.02 -10.95 -18.38
N SER A 135 -1.33 -10.87 -18.09
CA SER A 135 -2.38 -11.64 -18.77
C SER A 135 -3.38 -10.77 -19.54
N GLY A 136 -3.26 -9.43 -19.49
CA GLY A 136 -4.24 -8.53 -20.07
C GLY A 136 -5.62 -8.60 -19.40
N VAL A 137 -6.59 -7.89 -20.00
CA VAL A 137 -8.00 -7.91 -19.60
C VAL A 137 -8.79 -8.66 -20.65
N SER A 138 -9.47 -9.74 -20.27
CA SER A 138 -10.33 -10.50 -21.18
C SER A 138 -11.64 -9.76 -21.47
N CYS A 139 -11.99 -9.59 -22.75
CA CYS A 139 -13.24 -8.99 -23.19
C CYS A 139 -13.67 -9.60 -24.55
N GLU A 140 -14.78 -10.32 -24.59
CA GLU A 140 -15.29 -10.95 -25.82
C GLU A 140 -16.09 -9.99 -26.71
N HIS A 141 -16.91 -9.14 -26.09
CA HIS A 141 -17.68 -8.07 -26.74
C HIS A 141 -17.71 -6.83 -25.84
N LEU A 142 -17.82 -5.63 -26.43
CA LEU A 142 -18.03 -4.41 -25.65
C LEU A 142 -19.45 -4.43 -25.06
N PRO A 143 -19.62 -4.37 -23.72
CA PRO A 143 -20.94 -4.40 -23.09
C PRO A 143 -21.67 -3.07 -23.25
N ASP A 144 -23.01 -3.07 -23.17
CA ASP A 144 -23.79 -1.83 -23.15
C ASP A 144 -23.80 -1.20 -21.75
N LEU A 145 -23.05 -0.10 -21.57
CA LEU A 145 -22.96 0.61 -20.29
C LEU A 145 -24.29 1.26 -19.86
N HIS A 146 -25.22 1.48 -20.81
CA HIS A 146 -26.57 2.01 -20.55
C HIS A 146 -27.62 0.92 -20.31
N GLY A 147 -27.20 -0.34 -20.25
CA GLY A 147 -28.06 -1.47 -19.93
C GLY A 147 -28.63 -1.46 -18.50
N GLN A 148 -29.30 -2.55 -18.15
CA GLN A 148 -29.85 -2.73 -16.80
C GLN A 148 -28.77 -3.23 -15.84
N TYR A 149 -28.56 -2.49 -14.75
CA TYR A 149 -27.65 -2.85 -13.67
C TYR A 149 -28.35 -2.70 -12.33
N ASN A 150 -28.56 -3.81 -11.61
CA ASN A 150 -29.18 -3.79 -10.30
C ASN A 150 -28.14 -3.52 -9.21
N ARG A 151 -28.14 -2.29 -8.68
CA ARG A 151 -27.25 -1.87 -7.59
C ARG A 151 -27.58 -2.51 -6.23
N GLU A 152 -28.62 -3.33 -6.16
CA GLU A 152 -28.96 -4.15 -4.98
C GLU A 152 -28.35 -5.53 -5.03
N ASN A 153 -27.77 -5.93 -6.16
CA ASN A 153 -27.11 -7.22 -6.33
C ASN A 153 -25.59 -7.02 -6.44
N ALA A 154 -24.83 -7.67 -5.55
CA ALA A 154 -23.37 -7.64 -5.55
C ALA A 154 -22.75 -8.15 -6.87
N GLU A 155 -23.35 -9.16 -7.50
CA GLU A 155 -22.94 -9.69 -8.81
C GLU A 155 -23.09 -8.63 -9.90
N ASP A 156 -24.18 -7.86 -9.88
CA ASP A 156 -24.42 -6.77 -10.85
C ASP A 156 -23.49 -5.58 -10.61
N LEU A 157 -23.08 -5.31 -9.36
CA LEU A 157 -22.05 -4.32 -9.05
C LEU A 157 -20.68 -4.77 -9.56
N ALA A 158 -20.31 -6.05 -9.37
CA ALA A 158 -19.10 -6.63 -9.92
C ALA A 158 -19.10 -6.62 -11.46
N LYS A 159 -20.24 -6.95 -12.08
CA LYS A 159 -20.46 -6.82 -13.51
C LYS A 159 -20.30 -5.39 -13.99
N SER A 160 -20.88 -4.41 -13.30
CA SER A 160 -20.74 -2.97 -13.61
C SER A 160 -19.26 -2.57 -13.66
N TRP A 161 -18.49 -2.99 -12.66
CA TRP A 161 -17.05 -2.75 -12.62
C TRP A 161 -16.31 -3.40 -13.79
N ARG A 162 -16.54 -4.68 -14.05
CA ARG A 162 -15.91 -5.42 -15.17
C ARG A 162 -16.25 -4.81 -16.53
N ASP A 163 -17.50 -4.42 -16.73
CA ASP A 163 -17.97 -3.81 -17.98
C ASP A 163 -17.31 -2.44 -18.21
N CYS A 164 -17.18 -1.63 -17.16
CA CYS A 164 -16.42 -0.39 -17.22
C CYS A 164 -14.95 -0.65 -17.56
N ILE A 165 -14.28 -1.60 -16.88
CA ILE A 165 -12.88 -1.96 -17.17
C ILE A 165 -12.70 -2.38 -18.63
N CYS A 166 -13.62 -3.17 -19.19
CA CYS A 166 -13.61 -3.52 -20.62
C CYS A 166 -13.62 -2.28 -21.51
N HIS A 167 -14.45 -1.28 -21.20
CA HIS A 167 -14.49 -0.03 -21.96
C HIS A 167 -13.32 0.92 -21.71
N LEU A 168 -12.68 0.86 -20.54
CA LEU A 168 -11.45 1.62 -20.28
C LEU A 168 -10.29 1.08 -21.14
N VAL A 169 -10.25 -0.24 -21.36
CA VAL A 169 -9.18 -0.92 -22.11
C VAL A 169 -9.45 -0.94 -23.63
N TYR A 170 -10.66 -1.33 -24.04
CA TYR A 170 -11.01 -1.57 -25.45
C TYR A 170 -11.94 -0.51 -26.06
N GLY A 171 -12.66 0.23 -25.21
CA GLY A 171 -13.67 1.23 -25.57
C GLY A 171 -13.15 2.67 -25.52
N ASN A 172 -14.06 3.62 -25.30
CA ASN A 172 -13.78 5.06 -25.23
C ASN A 172 -14.19 5.67 -23.88
N LEU A 173 -14.42 4.86 -22.84
CA LEU A 173 -14.96 5.34 -21.57
C LEU A 173 -14.04 6.36 -20.88
N ILE A 174 -12.72 6.30 -21.06
CA ILE A 174 -11.84 7.35 -20.54
C ILE A 174 -12.13 8.71 -21.17
N ASP A 175 -12.27 8.78 -22.50
CA ASP A 175 -12.63 10.02 -23.18
C ASP A 175 -13.98 10.54 -22.69
N GLU A 176 -14.96 9.66 -22.59
CA GLU A 176 -16.31 9.99 -22.13
C GLU A 176 -16.34 10.48 -20.67
N ILE A 177 -15.55 9.86 -19.78
CA ILE A 177 -15.39 10.29 -18.39
C ILE A 177 -14.84 11.73 -18.33
N PHE A 178 -13.77 12.03 -19.08
CA PHE A 178 -13.17 13.36 -19.09
C PHE A 178 -14.10 14.41 -19.72
N ASP A 179 -14.89 14.04 -20.73
CA ASP A 179 -15.89 14.92 -21.35
C ASP A 179 -17.07 15.17 -20.41
N GLN A 180 -17.54 14.14 -19.70
CA GLN A 180 -18.59 14.26 -18.69
C GLN A 180 -18.16 15.17 -17.54
N LEU A 181 -16.94 14.98 -17.04
CA LEU A 181 -16.36 15.80 -15.97
C LEU A 181 -16.13 17.24 -16.41
N ALA A 182 -15.82 17.50 -17.68
CA ALA A 182 -15.73 18.86 -18.19
C ALA A 182 -17.11 19.57 -18.23
N ARG A 183 -18.20 18.81 -18.42
CA ARG A 183 -19.57 19.34 -18.51
C ARG A 183 -20.29 19.44 -17.16
N THR A 184 -20.06 18.47 -16.27
CA THR A 184 -20.80 18.30 -15.01
C THR A 184 -19.88 17.94 -13.86
N SER A 185 -20.31 18.21 -12.63
CA SER A 185 -19.63 17.80 -11.40
C SER A 185 -20.17 16.49 -10.83
N ASP A 186 -20.82 15.66 -11.65
CA ASP A 186 -21.34 14.36 -11.25
C ASP A 186 -20.98 13.31 -12.31
N LEU A 187 -19.98 12.51 -11.97
CA LEU A 187 -19.46 11.44 -12.83
C LEU A 187 -20.51 10.33 -13.02
N GLU A 188 -21.35 10.07 -12.01
CA GLU A 188 -22.30 8.95 -12.00
C GLU A 188 -23.46 9.16 -12.99
N LEU A 189 -23.64 10.38 -13.50
CA LEU A 189 -24.64 10.68 -14.54
C LEU A 189 -24.27 10.12 -15.92
N HIS A 190 -23.02 9.68 -16.13
CA HIS A 190 -22.60 9.14 -17.41
C HIS A 190 -23.43 7.92 -17.83
N SER A 191 -23.47 6.89 -16.99
CA SER A 191 -24.14 5.62 -17.31
C SER A 191 -24.49 4.85 -16.02
N PRO A 192 -25.55 4.01 -16.03
CA PRO A 192 -25.86 3.07 -14.96
C PRO A 192 -24.68 2.17 -14.58
N ALA A 193 -23.92 1.65 -15.56
CA ALA A 193 -22.72 0.86 -15.31
C ALA A 193 -21.67 1.65 -14.51
N LEU A 194 -21.34 2.87 -14.93
CA LEU A 194 -20.33 3.68 -14.24
C LEU A 194 -20.76 4.01 -12.80
N ARG A 195 -22.06 4.26 -12.59
CA ARG A 195 -22.62 4.45 -11.25
C ARG A 195 -22.47 3.19 -10.39
N GLY A 196 -22.78 2.01 -10.93
CA GLY A 196 -22.56 0.72 -10.27
C GLY A 196 -21.08 0.48 -9.95
N ALA A 197 -20.18 0.81 -10.88
CA ALA A 197 -18.73 0.69 -10.69
C ALA A 197 -18.20 1.63 -9.59
N VAL A 198 -18.71 2.86 -9.48
CA VAL A 198 -18.39 3.78 -8.38
C VAL A 198 -18.85 3.20 -7.04
N GLU A 199 -20.04 2.60 -6.98
CA GLU A 199 -20.52 1.94 -5.76
C GLU A 199 -19.70 0.72 -5.38
N TYR A 200 -19.35 -0.10 -6.36
CA TYR A 200 -18.44 -1.23 -6.19
C TYR A 200 -17.10 -0.76 -5.60
N ALA A 201 -16.51 0.32 -6.13
CA ALA A 201 -15.27 0.90 -5.61
C ALA A 201 -15.43 1.43 -4.17
N ILE A 202 -16.54 2.11 -3.87
CA ILE A 202 -16.84 2.60 -2.51
C ILE A 202 -16.90 1.45 -1.51
N LEU A 203 -17.58 0.35 -1.85
CA LEU A 203 -17.68 -0.83 -0.98
C LEU A 203 -16.30 -1.41 -0.68
N HIS A 204 -15.43 -1.56 -1.69
CA HIS A 204 -14.08 -2.09 -1.49
C HIS A 204 -13.21 -1.15 -0.65
N ILE A 205 -13.23 0.15 -0.92
CA ILE A 205 -12.47 1.13 -0.14
C ILE A 205 -12.99 1.13 1.31
N ALA A 206 -14.30 1.04 1.54
CA ALA A 206 -14.87 0.97 2.88
C ALA A 206 -14.45 -0.30 3.62
N THR A 207 -14.53 -1.47 2.99
CA THR A 207 -14.05 -2.74 3.56
C THR A 207 -12.56 -2.66 3.87
N PHE A 208 -11.76 -2.05 3.00
CA PHE A 208 -10.33 -1.84 3.23
C PHE A 208 -10.07 -0.93 4.43
N LEU A 209 -10.78 0.20 4.55
CA LEU A 209 -10.67 1.10 5.70
C LEU A 209 -11.08 0.39 6.99
N HIS A 210 -12.15 -0.40 6.98
CA HIS A 210 -12.58 -1.21 8.13
C HIS A 210 -11.51 -2.23 8.54
N GLN A 211 -10.90 -2.92 7.57
CA GLN A 211 -9.80 -3.86 7.82
C GLN A 211 -8.59 -3.16 8.47
N VAL A 212 -8.22 -1.97 8.00
CA VAL A 212 -7.03 -1.24 8.46
C VAL A 212 -7.25 -0.54 9.80
N PHE A 213 -8.44 0.03 10.04
CA PHE A 213 -8.70 0.89 11.21
C PHE A 213 -9.51 0.23 12.33
N VAL A 214 -10.24 -0.86 12.03
CA VAL A 214 -11.10 -1.54 13.01
C VAL A 214 -10.60 -2.95 13.30
N LEU A 215 -10.45 -3.79 12.27
CA LEU A 215 -10.07 -5.20 12.47
C LEU A 215 -8.59 -5.36 12.80
N SER A 216 -7.75 -4.44 12.33
CA SER A 216 -6.34 -4.41 12.69
C SER A 216 -6.17 -3.88 14.12
N PRO A 217 -5.41 -4.56 15.00
CA PRO A 217 -5.15 -4.09 16.36
C PRO A 217 -4.31 -2.78 16.38
N GLU A 218 -3.65 -2.43 15.27
CA GLU A 218 -2.92 -1.16 15.11
C GLU A 218 -3.81 -0.01 14.61
N GLY A 219 -5.09 -0.27 14.33
CA GLY A 219 -6.02 0.73 13.80
C GLY A 219 -6.13 1.99 14.66
N PRO A 220 -6.37 1.88 15.98
CA PRO A 220 -6.39 3.04 16.88
C PRO A 220 -5.08 3.80 16.91
N TYR A 221 -3.95 3.09 16.81
CA TYR A 221 -2.63 3.68 16.75
C TYR A 221 -2.41 4.46 15.44
N LEU A 222 -2.75 3.87 14.30
CA LEU A 222 -2.71 4.52 12.99
C LEU A 222 -3.58 5.79 12.95
N LEU A 223 -4.79 5.71 13.51
CA LEU A 223 -5.68 6.86 13.60
C LEU A 223 -5.07 8.01 14.41
N LYS A 224 -4.42 7.69 15.54
CA LYS A 224 -3.69 8.68 16.35
C LYS A 224 -2.55 9.33 15.58
N LEU A 225 -1.80 8.58 14.76
CA LEU A 225 -0.76 9.15 13.91
C LEU A 225 -1.34 10.10 12.85
N ILE A 226 -2.41 9.70 12.17
CA ILE A 226 -3.10 10.54 11.18
C ILE A 226 -3.60 11.83 11.83
N GLU A 227 -4.21 11.74 13.02
CA GLU A 227 -4.66 12.89 13.79
C GLU A 227 -3.51 13.83 14.16
N ASN A 228 -2.38 13.29 14.62
CA ASN A 228 -1.20 14.10 14.96
C ASN A 228 -0.65 14.85 13.74
N ILE A 229 -0.58 14.19 12.58
CA ILE A 229 -0.17 14.83 11.32
C ILE A 229 -1.18 15.91 10.93
N HIS A 230 -2.47 15.58 10.91
CA HIS A 230 -3.54 16.50 10.51
C HIS A 230 -3.53 17.79 11.35
N ARG A 231 -3.29 17.69 12.67
CA ARG A 231 -3.16 18.85 13.58
C ARG A 231 -1.95 19.74 13.31
N LEU A 232 -0.89 19.19 12.73
CA LEU A 232 0.37 19.90 12.49
C LEU A 232 0.43 20.57 11.12
N VAL A 233 -0.44 20.20 10.18
CA VAL A 233 -0.51 20.83 8.85
C VAL A 233 -1.08 22.25 8.96
N PRO A 234 -0.38 23.29 8.48
CA PRO A 234 -0.88 24.67 8.58
C PRO A 234 -1.82 25.04 7.44
N TYR A 235 -3.02 24.44 7.41
CA TYR A 235 -4.00 24.66 6.35
C TYR A 235 -4.25 26.14 6.05
N THR A 236 -4.33 26.99 7.07
CA THR A 236 -4.49 28.44 6.90
C THR A 236 -3.34 29.08 6.14
N MET A 237 -2.08 28.76 6.49
CA MET A 237 -0.92 29.36 5.81
C MET A 237 -0.80 28.84 4.38
N VAL A 238 -0.99 27.53 4.17
CA VAL A 238 -1.03 26.92 2.84
C VAL A 238 -2.11 27.61 2.00
N GLY A 239 -3.31 27.78 2.57
CA GLY A 239 -4.42 28.47 1.93
C GLY A 239 -4.12 29.93 1.59
N GLN A 240 -3.40 30.68 2.43
CA GLN A 240 -2.97 32.04 2.09
C GLN A 240 -1.92 32.05 0.97
N THR A 241 -0.96 31.14 1.00
CA THR A 241 0.06 31.03 -0.05
C THR A 241 -0.57 30.70 -1.41
N LEU A 242 -1.56 29.81 -1.46
CA LEU A 242 -2.30 29.47 -2.68
C LEU A 242 -3.06 30.67 -3.28
N ARG A 243 -3.39 31.71 -2.50
CA ARG A 243 -4.05 32.93 -2.99
C ARG A 243 -3.12 33.89 -3.72
N ILE A 244 -1.80 33.68 -3.65
CA ILE A 244 -0.84 34.52 -4.37
C ILE A 244 -1.08 34.35 -5.87
N GLY A 245 -1.53 35.41 -6.55
CA GLY A 245 -1.98 35.31 -7.95
C GLY A 245 -0.88 34.98 -8.95
N ASN A 246 0.38 35.31 -8.67
CA ASN A 246 1.51 34.87 -9.50
C ASN A 246 1.97 33.47 -9.08
N ALA A 247 1.87 32.51 -10.00
CA ALA A 247 2.21 31.11 -9.74
C ALA A 247 3.69 30.89 -9.34
N ALA A 248 4.65 31.64 -9.90
CA ALA A 248 6.06 31.51 -9.50
C ALA A 248 6.24 31.93 -8.03
N SER A 249 5.65 33.06 -7.64
CA SER A 249 5.66 33.54 -6.27
C SER A 249 4.91 32.60 -5.32
N MET A 250 3.80 32.02 -5.76
CA MET A 250 3.04 31.02 -5.00
C MET A 250 3.90 29.77 -4.73
N ILE A 251 4.51 29.19 -5.76
CA ILE A 251 5.33 27.98 -5.66
C ILE A 251 6.57 28.24 -4.81
N ASN A 252 7.26 29.37 -5.00
CA ASN A 252 8.37 29.77 -4.14
C ASN A 252 7.91 29.99 -2.69
N GLY A 253 6.75 30.61 -2.49
CA GLY A 253 6.15 30.75 -1.16
C GLY A 253 5.86 29.40 -0.51
N MET A 254 5.34 28.44 -1.26
CA MET A 254 5.02 27.09 -0.79
C MET A 254 6.29 26.29 -0.46
N SER A 255 7.27 26.34 -1.36
CA SER A 255 8.59 25.76 -1.15
C SER A 255 9.26 26.36 0.08
N LYS A 256 9.19 27.67 0.29
CA LYS A 256 9.74 28.31 1.49
C LYS A 256 8.97 27.90 2.75
N LEU A 257 7.64 27.82 2.69
CA LEU A 257 6.81 27.42 3.83
C LEU A 257 7.20 26.03 4.34
N PHE A 258 7.37 25.06 3.43
CA PHE A 258 7.62 23.66 3.82
C PHE A 258 9.09 23.27 3.89
N LEU A 259 9.93 23.83 3.01
CA LEU A 259 11.28 23.33 2.73
C LEU A 259 12.39 24.31 3.11
N SER A 260 12.07 25.55 3.47
CA SER A 260 13.08 26.42 4.07
C SER A 260 13.45 25.90 5.46
N LYS A 261 14.75 25.95 5.77
CA LYS A 261 15.23 25.62 7.12
C LYS A 261 14.62 26.62 8.08
N VAL A 262 13.87 26.12 9.05
CA VAL A 262 13.13 26.98 9.96
C VAL A 262 13.98 27.24 11.19
N SER A 263 14.06 28.49 11.65
CA SER A 263 14.72 28.79 12.91
C SER A 263 13.90 28.31 14.10
N ILE A 264 14.58 27.93 15.18
CA ILE A 264 13.97 27.43 16.42
C ILE A 264 12.94 28.43 16.99
N GLY A 265 13.19 29.73 16.83
CA GLY A 265 12.32 30.81 17.33
C GLY A 265 11.01 30.98 16.56
N ALA A 266 10.99 30.75 15.24
CA ALA A 266 9.77 30.89 14.44
C ALA A 266 8.74 29.77 14.73
N ILE A 267 9.20 28.59 15.13
CA ILE A 267 8.37 27.41 15.40
C ILE A 267 7.86 27.37 16.84
N SER A 268 8.68 27.84 17.80
CA SER A 268 8.28 27.92 19.21
C SER A 268 6.94 28.65 19.39
N ASN A 269 6.68 29.65 18.57
CA ASN A 269 5.43 30.41 18.56
C ASN A 269 4.29 29.75 17.79
N TRP A 270 4.58 28.86 16.84
CA TRP A 270 3.58 28.19 16.01
C TRP A 270 2.91 27.04 16.76
N ILE A 271 3.69 26.21 17.47
CA ILE A 271 3.17 24.94 18.06
C ILE A 271 3.25 24.97 19.61
N GLY A 272 3.84 26.00 20.22
CA GLY A 272 3.97 26.08 21.68
C GLY A 272 4.86 25.00 22.29
N LEU A 273 5.66 24.31 21.48
CA LEU A 273 6.60 23.27 21.91
C LEU A 273 8.03 23.81 21.82
N THR A 274 8.59 24.14 22.98
CA THR A 274 10.01 24.49 23.15
C THR A 274 10.82 23.27 23.56
N SER A 275 12.11 23.31 23.19
CA SER A 275 13.20 22.38 23.49
C SER A 275 13.40 21.20 22.52
N ASN A 276 14.62 21.12 21.99
CA ASN A 276 15.20 20.06 21.14
C ASN A 276 14.87 20.13 19.64
N ALA A 277 15.09 21.28 19.00
CA ALA A 277 15.25 21.32 17.55
C ALA A 277 16.70 20.95 17.21
N SER A 278 16.90 19.90 16.42
CA SER A 278 18.15 19.75 15.67
C SER A 278 18.23 20.89 14.66
N ASP A 279 19.35 21.61 14.70
CA ASP A 279 19.56 22.80 13.89
C ASP A 279 19.51 22.42 12.40
N GLY A 280 18.54 22.94 11.65
CA GLY A 280 18.51 22.84 10.18
C GLY A 280 17.44 21.96 9.52
N MET A 281 16.43 21.44 10.23
CA MET A 281 15.25 20.82 9.61
C MET A 281 14.31 21.86 8.96
N ASN A 282 13.66 21.48 7.87
CA ASN A 282 12.51 22.24 7.34
C ASN A 282 11.19 21.84 8.02
N LEU A 283 10.09 22.54 7.71
CA LEU A 283 8.79 22.29 8.35
C LEU A 283 8.29 20.86 8.09
N MET A 284 8.42 20.33 6.86
CA MET A 284 8.00 18.96 6.55
C MET A 284 8.73 17.93 7.41
N GLN A 285 10.06 18.02 7.44
CA GLN A 285 10.91 17.16 8.26
C GLN A 285 10.62 17.33 9.76
N ARG A 286 10.28 18.54 10.19
CA ARG A 286 9.91 18.82 11.58
C ARG A 286 8.59 18.16 11.96
N ILE A 287 7.58 18.18 11.09
CA ILE A 287 6.32 17.48 11.31
C ILE A 287 6.59 15.97 11.45
N ILE A 288 7.39 15.39 10.55
CA ILE A 288 7.78 13.98 10.61
C ILE A 288 8.49 13.66 11.94
N SER A 289 9.50 14.45 12.31
CA SER A 289 10.25 14.28 13.57
C SER A 289 9.33 14.35 14.78
N LEU A 290 8.50 15.39 14.90
CA LEU A 290 7.63 15.59 16.05
C LEU A 290 6.63 14.45 16.25
N VAL A 291 6.00 13.98 15.17
CA VAL A 291 5.05 12.87 15.24
C VAL A 291 5.74 11.59 15.70
N LEU A 292 6.93 11.30 15.17
CA LEU A 292 7.72 10.13 15.56
C LEU A 292 8.29 10.26 16.98
N ASP A 293 8.65 11.47 17.43
CA ASP A 293 9.15 11.75 18.77
C ASP A 293 8.06 11.60 19.83
N TRP A 294 6.85 12.13 19.57
CA TRP A 294 5.70 11.93 20.45
C TRP A 294 5.36 10.45 20.57
N ASP A 295 5.48 9.70 19.49
CA ASP A 295 5.24 8.26 19.51
C ASP A 295 6.35 7.52 20.28
N ALA A 296 7.62 7.84 20.02
CA ALA A 296 8.76 7.29 20.76
C ALA A 296 8.66 7.58 22.27
N ALA A 297 8.17 8.76 22.66
CA ALA A 297 8.00 9.13 24.06
C ALA A 297 7.03 8.20 24.81
N GLU A 298 5.97 7.68 24.16
CA GLU A 298 5.06 6.72 24.81
C GLU A 298 5.75 5.38 25.09
N PHE A 299 6.67 4.94 24.22
CA PHE A 299 7.50 3.76 24.47
C PHE A 299 8.58 4.03 25.52
N ARG A 300 9.18 5.24 25.56
CA ARG A 300 10.13 5.63 26.60
C ARG A 300 9.50 5.55 28.00
N LYS A 301 8.26 6.04 28.16
CA LYS A 301 7.49 5.88 29.42
C LYS A 301 7.29 4.40 29.80
N LEU A 302 7.14 3.51 28.83
CA LEU A 302 7.02 2.06 29.11
C LEU A 302 8.36 1.50 29.60
N VAL A 303 9.45 1.84 28.92
CA VAL A 303 10.82 1.47 29.31
C VAL A 303 11.14 1.98 30.71
N ASP A 304 10.80 3.22 31.03
CA ASP A 304 11.06 3.82 32.34
C ASP A 304 10.27 3.14 33.46
N LYS A 305 9.03 2.69 33.16
CA LYS A 305 8.24 1.87 34.08
C LYS A 305 8.92 0.54 34.40
N PHE A 306 9.49 -0.15 33.41
CA PHE A 306 10.23 -1.39 33.64
C PHE A 306 11.53 -1.16 34.42
N LYS A 307 12.21 -0.02 34.19
CA LYS A 307 13.41 0.34 34.94
C LYS A 307 13.13 0.64 36.42
N SER A 308 11.95 1.21 36.73
CA SER A 308 11.54 1.48 38.11
C SER A 308 10.97 0.24 38.81
N ASP A 309 10.27 -0.62 38.09
CA ASP A 309 9.70 -1.88 38.60
C ASP A 309 10.64 -3.08 38.36
N LYS A 310 11.71 -3.17 39.14
CA LYS A 310 12.69 -4.28 39.06
C LYS A 310 12.12 -5.65 39.45
N VAL A 311 10.89 -5.73 39.96
CA VAL A 311 10.22 -7.00 40.23
C VAL A 311 9.79 -7.66 38.92
N SER A 312 9.38 -6.84 37.94
CA SER A 312 8.91 -7.30 36.64
C SER A 312 10.05 -7.81 35.73
N ILE A 313 11.23 -7.18 35.78
CA ILE A 313 12.41 -7.56 35.00
C ILE A 313 13.68 -7.30 35.84
N SER A 314 14.57 -8.29 35.93
CA SER A 314 15.85 -8.10 36.63
C SER A 314 16.81 -7.19 35.84
N SER A 315 17.74 -6.55 36.54
CA SER A 315 18.74 -5.67 35.90
C SER A 315 19.64 -6.41 34.91
N GLU A 316 19.87 -7.71 35.14
CA GLU A 316 20.72 -8.56 34.29
C GLU A 316 20.01 -8.87 32.97
N HIS A 317 18.72 -9.22 33.01
CA HIS A 317 17.90 -9.43 31.82
C HIS A 317 17.81 -8.15 30.97
N MET A 318 17.57 -6.99 31.59
CA MET A 318 17.58 -5.70 30.88
C MET A 318 18.95 -5.41 30.25
N GLY A 319 20.03 -5.64 30.99
CA GLY A 319 21.39 -5.46 30.50
C GLY A 319 21.73 -6.36 29.31
N ALA A 320 21.28 -7.62 29.32
CA ALA A 320 21.46 -8.55 28.20
C ALA A 320 20.71 -8.10 26.94
N ILE A 321 19.47 -7.61 27.09
CA ILE A 321 18.69 -7.05 25.98
C ILE A 321 19.38 -5.81 25.41
N ASP A 322 19.80 -4.87 26.27
CA ASP A 322 20.45 -3.64 25.84
C ASP A 322 21.80 -3.93 25.16
N LYS A 323 22.56 -4.91 25.66
CA LYS A 323 23.79 -5.40 25.02
C LYS A 323 23.51 -6.02 23.64
N HIS A 324 22.45 -6.81 23.49
CA HIS A 324 22.05 -7.37 22.19
C HIS A 324 21.66 -6.27 21.21
N LEU A 325 20.92 -5.24 21.64
CA LEU A 325 20.53 -4.12 20.78
C LEU A 325 21.74 -3.31 20.28
N ALA A 326 22.81 -3.24 21.07
CA ALA A 326 24.07 -2.58 20.73
C ALA A 326 24.98 -3.39 19.77
N LYS A 327 24.69 -4.68 19.53
CA LYS A 327 25.44 -5.52 18.57
C LYS A 327 25.32 -5.00 17.14
N ASP A 328 26.14 -5.51 16.22
CA ASP A 328 25.96 -5.20 14.79
C ASP A 328 24.75 -5.95 14.19
N ARG A 329 24.39 -5.60 12.94
CA ARG A 329 23.25 -6.20 12.22
C ARG A 329 23.41 -7.71 12.03
N LEU A 330 24.59 -8.18 11.64
CA LEU A 330 24.84 -9.59 11.35
C LEU A 330 24.71 -10.44 12.62
N GLN A 331 25.25 -9.95 13.73
CA GLN A 331 25.12 -10.59 15.03
C GLN A 331 23.68 -10.65 15.52
N ARG A 332 22.89 -9.58 15.36
CA ARG A 332 21.46 -9.60 15.70
C ARG A 332 20.70 -10.61 14.82
N LYS A 333 20.95 -10.60 13.51
CA LYS A 333 20.32 -11.52 12.57
C LYS A 333 20.67 -12.98 12.86
N ALA A 334 21.91 -13.29 13.23
CA ALA A 334 22.31 -14.64 13.61
C ALA A 334 21.53 -15.16 14.83
N VAL A 335 21.27 -14.30 15.83
CA VAL A 335 20.43 -14.64 17.00
C VAL A 335 18.98 -14.86 16.57
N GLN A 336 18.45 -14.01 15.69
CA GLN A 336 17.11 -14.15 15.13
C GLN A 336 16.94 -15.46 14.35
N GLU A 337 17.87 -15.78 13.44
CA GLU A 337 17.89 -17.01 12.66
C GLU A 337 18.01 -18.25 13.55
N LYS A 338 18.80 -18.18 14.63
CA LYS A 338 18.85 -19.24 15.64
C LYS A 338 17.48 -19.43 16.30
N SER A 339 16.84 -18.35 16.73
CA SER A 339 15.50 -18.36 17.33
C SER A 339 14.47 -19.02 16.41
N ILE A 340 14.49 -18.67 15.12
CA ILE A 340 13.59 -19.24 14.11
C ILE A 340 13.87 -20.73 13.90
N ARG A 341 15.13 -21.10 13.70
CA ARG A 341 15.54 -22.50 13.45
C ARG A 341 15.21 -23.41 14.63
N GLU A 342 15.43 -22.93 15.85
CA GLU A 342 15.17 -23.69 17.08
C GLU A 342 13.72 -23.58 17.55
N GLN A 343 12.88 -22.79 16.87
CA GLN A 343 11.49 -22.52 17.26
C GLN A 343 11.36 -22.02 18.71
N THR A 344 12.33 -21.22 19.15
CA THR A 344 12.36 -20.61 20.47
C THR A 344 12.01 -19.12 20.41
N SER A 345 11.71 -18.53 21.56
CA SER A 345 11.49 -17.09 21.64
C SER A 345 12.79 -16.31 21.44
N ILE A 346 12.70 -15.17 20.75
CA ILE A 346 13.84 -14.26 20.54
C ILE A 346 14.52 -13.86 21.86
N ILE A 347 13.75 -13.71 22.95
CA ILE A 347 14.29 -13.42 24.28
C ILE A 347 15.17 -14.55 24.80
N ILE A 348 14.75 -15.80 24.62
CA ILE A 348 15.53 -16.98 25.01
C ILE A 348 16.82 -17.04 24.18
N ALA A 349 16.72 -16.85 22.86
CA ALA A 349 17.89 -16.83 21.99
C ALA A 349 18.87 -15.69 22.34
N ILE A 350 18.37 -14.50 22.71
CA ILE A 350 19.18 -13.38 23.19
C ILE A 350 19.94 -13.75 24.47
N PHE A 351 19.25 -14.33 25.45
CA PHE A 351 19.85 -14.72 26.73
C PHE A 351 20.83 -15.85 26.56
N ASP A 352 20.50 -16.92 25.84
CA ASP A 352 21.42 -18.03 25.56
C ASP A 352 22.69 -17.56 24.81
N SER A 353 22.59 -16.52 23.96
CA SER A 353 23.74 -15.90 23.29
C SER A 353 24.62 -15.02 24.21
N THR A 354 24.16 -14.73 25.41
CA THR A 354 24.80 -13.82 26.37
C THR A 354 25.30 -14.57 27.60
N ASP A 355 24.41 -15.29 28.27
CA ASP A 355 24.67 -16.15 29.43
C ASP A 355 23.50 -17.14 29.60
N LYS A 356 23.81 -18.44 29.65
CA LYS A 356 22.81 -19.51 29.82
C LYS A 356 22.07 -19.44 31.15
N GLN A 357 22.70 -18.92 32.21
CA GLN A 357 22.08 -18.79 33.53
C GLN A 357 20.88 -17.83 33.53
N LEU A 358 20.84 -16.89 32.58
CA LEU A 358 19.69 -16.00 32.39
C LEU A 358 18.46 -16.74 31.87
N VAL A 359 18.63 -17.84 31.14
CA VAL A 359 17.50 -18.66 30.68
C VAL A 359 16.94 -19.48 31.84
N GLU A 360 17.81 -20.05 32.66
CA GLU A 360 17.42 -20.91 33.80
C GLU A 360 16.68 -20.14 34.90
N SER A 361 17.00 -18.86 35.08
CA SER A 361 16.36 -17.99 36.08
C SER A 361 15.10 -17.27 35.56
N LEU A 362 14.76 -17.44 34.28
CA LEU A 362 13.65 -16.72 33.64
C LEU A 362 12.30 -17.38 33.92
N THR A 363 11.42 -16.67 34.61
CA THR A 363 10.01 -17.08 34.76
C THR A 363 9.17 -16.68 33.55
N ASP A 364 8.05 -17.36 33.31
CA ASP A 364 7.06 -17.02 32.26
C ASP A 364 6.63 -15.53 32.31
N ARG A 365 6.43 -14.98 33.52
CA ARG A 365 6.02 -13.57 33.70
C ARG A 365 7.14 -12.59 33.33
N GLN A 366 8.38 -12.92 33.70
CA GLN A 366 9.54 -12.12 33.34
C GLN A 366 9.84 -12.21 31.85
N HIS A 367 9.64 -13.38 31.23
CA HIS A 367 9.78 -13.56 29.78
C HIS A 367 8.86 -12.62 29.00
N VAL A 368 7.57 -12.56 29.35
CA VAL A 368 6.61 -11.63 28.72
C VAL A 368 7.04 -10.18 28.92
N SER A 369 7.45 -9.81 30.13
CA SER A 369 7.93 -8.46 30.43
C SER A 369 9.19 -8.12 29.64
N CYS A 370 10.13 -9.06 29.48
CA CYS A 370 11.33 -8.91 28.65
C CYS A 370 10.98 -8.69 27.18
N LEU A 371 9.99 -9.41 26.66
CA LEU A 371 9.50 -9.23 25.29
C LEU A 371 8.88 -7.85 25.09
N GLU A 372 8.06 -7.38 26.05
CA GLU A 372 7.48 -6.03 26.02
C GLU A 372 8.57 -4.93 26.09
N TYR A 373 9.58 -5.11 26.95
CA TYR A 373 10.73 -4.21 27.05
C TYR A 373 11.55 -4.16 25.75
N TYR A 374 11.85 -5.33 25.17
CA TYR A 374 12.57 -5.45 23.90
C TYR A 374 11.80 -4.78 22.75
N ALA A 375 10.51 -5.08 22.61
CA ALA A 375 9.65 -4.50 21.59
C ALA A 375 9.55 -2.96 21.72
N ALA A 376 9.47 -2.44 22.95
CA ALA A 376 9.46 -0.99 23.20
C ALA A 376 10.80 -0.32 22.86
N LYS A 377 11.92 -0.94 23.21
CA LYS A 377 13.26 -0.46 22.83
C LYS A 377 13.45 -0.45 21.31
N LEU A 378 13.03 -1.51 20.63
CA LEU A 378 13.02 -1.57 19.17
C LEU A 378 12.12 -0.49 18.55
N ALA A 379 10.94 -0.26 19.12
CA ALA A 379 10.03 0.78 18.65
C ALA A 379 10.68 2.18 18.73
N ILE A 380 11.33 2.51 19.85
CA ILE A 380 12.09 3.77 20.02
C ILE A 380 13.19 3.87 18.97
N ARG A 381 14.04 2.83 18.86
CA ARG A 381 15.14 2.77 17.91
C ARG A 381 14.66 3.01 16.47
N ASP A 382 13.62 2.30 16.04
CA ASP A 382 13.11 2.42 14.67
C ASP A 382 12.66 3.85 14.35
N ARG A 383 12.00 4.54 15.29
CA ARG A 383 11.54 5.93 15.09
C ARG A 383 12.71 6.88 14.96
N GLU A 384 13.69 6.76 15.85
CA GLU A 384 14.93 7.54 15.82
C GLU A 384 15.67 7.31 14.48
N ARG A 385 15.77 6.06 14.02
CA ARG A 385 16.39 5.73 12.72
C ARG A 385 15.62 6.29 11.53
N ILE A 386 14.28 6.26 11.55
CA ILE A 386 13.46 6.87 10.48
C ILE A 386 13.68 8.39 10.45
N VAL A 387 13.73 9.06 11.61
CA VAL A 387 14.04 10.49 11.70
C VAL A 387 15.46 10.77 11.18
N ASP A 388 16.43 9.93 11.51
CA ASP A 388 17.80 10.09 11.02
C ASP A 388 17.89 10.01 9.51
N VAL A 389 17.20 9.04 8.89
CA VAL A 389 17.20 8.85 7.44
C VAL A 389 16.47 9.98 6.72
N LEU A 390 15.26 10.35 7.18
CA LEU A 390 14.40 11.29 6.46
C LEU A 390 14.67 12.77 6.80
N CYS A 391 15.20 13.06 7.98
CA CYS A 391 15.26 14.43 8.50
C CYS A 391 16.67 14.90 8.89
N ASN A 392 17.57 14.01 9.33
CA ASN A 392 18.93 14.39 9.75
C ASN A 392 20.02 13.98 8.74
N SER A 393 19.65 13.42 7.59
CA SER A 393 20.62 12.81 6.69
C SER A 393 21.38 13.86 5.86
N THR A 394 22.68 13.60 5.63
CA THR A 394 23.56 14.43 4.79
C THR A 394 24.10 13.59 3.63
N PRO A 395 23.91 14.00 2.36
CA PRO A 395 23.04 15.09 1.90
C PRO A 395 21.56 14.87 2.26
N ASP A 396 20.81 15.96 2.36
CA ASP A 396 19.36 15.94 2.60
C ASP A 396 18.62 15.56 1.32
N LEU A 397 18.47 14.24 1.13
CA LEU A 397 17.81 13.67 -0.03
C LEU A 397 16.30 13.90 0.00
N THR A 398 15.68 13.95 1.19
CA THR A 398 14.23 14.15 1.33
C THR A 398 13.83 15.50 0.76
N THR A 399 14.50 16.57 1.18
CA THR A 399 14.24 17.91 0.66
C THR A 399 14.55 18.00 -0.84
N ALA A 400 15.64 17.37 -1.29
CA ALA A 400 16.02 17.36 -2.70
C ALA A 400 14.97 16.69 -3.59
N ILE A 401 14.43 15.53 -3.17
CA ILE A 401 13.37 14.81 -3.91
C ILE A 401 12.10 15.66 -3.99
N VAL A 402 11.68 16.28 -2.89
CA VAL A 402 10.47 17.11 -2.89
C VAL A 402 10.64 18.35 -3.78
N LEU A 403 11.78 19.03 -3.71
CA LEU A 403 12.07 20.19 -4.56
C LEU A 403 12.06 19.81 -6.05
N GLU A 404 12.61 18.66 -6.38
CA GLU A 404 12.67 18.18 -7.76
C GLU A 404 11.30 17.76 -8.28
N ALA A 405 10.50 17.05 -7.47
CA ALA A 405 9.12 16.75 -7.81
C ALA A 405 8.28 18.02 -8.00
N LEU A 406 8.46 19.03 -7.14
CA LEU A 406 7.82 20.35 -7.32
C LEU A 406 8.29 21.04 -8.60
N GLY A 407 9.57 20.93 -8.93
CA GLY A 407 10.13 21.48 -10.17
C GLY A 407 9.57 20.81 -11.42
N ALA A 408 9.49 19.48 -11.43
CA ALA A 408 8.91 18.72 -12.53
C ALA A 408 7.40 18.98 -12.69
N LEU A 409 6.69 19.20 -11.58
CA LEU A 409 5.28 19.57 -11.61
C LEU A 409 5.04 21.07 -11.85
N ASP A 410 6.06 21.93 -11.84
CA ASP A 410 5.91 23.40 -11.94
C ASP A 410 5.05 23.84 -13.15
N PRO A 411 5.27 23.36 -14.39
CA PRO A 411 4.45 23.74 -15.53
C PRO A 411 2.97 23.40 -15.32
N MET A 412 2.70 22.24 -14.72
CA MET A 412 1.35 21.73 -14.47
C MET A 412 0.68 22.50 -13.33
N ILE A 413 1.41 22.74 -12.23
CA ILE A 413 0.94 23.53 -11.09
C ILE A 413 0.55 24.94 -11.53
N ARG A 414 1.32 25.58 -12.43
CA ARG A 414 1.00 26.90 -12.97
C ARG A 414 -0.34 26.92 -13.70
N VAL A 415 -0.60 25.91 -14.54
CA VAL A 415 -1.86 25.80 -15.28
C VAL A 415 -3.03 25.58 -14.32
N VAL A 416 -2.87 24.68 -13.35
CA VAL A 416 -3.94 24.41 -12.36
C VAL A 416 -4.18 25.64 -11.49
N HIS A 417 -3.15 26.27 -10.94
CA HIS A 417 -3.28 27.46 -10.08
C HIS A 417 -3.96 28.63 -10.79
N LYS A 418 -3.71 28.80 -12.09
CA LYS A 418 -4.35 29.85 -12.90
C LYS A 418 -5.86 29.62 -13.09
N ASN A 419 -6.28 28.36 -13.22
CA ASN A 419 -7.63 28.02 -13.71
C ASN A 419 -8.53 27.33 -12.67
N VAL A 420 -7.97 26.90 -11.53
CA VAL A 420 -8.65 26.15 -10.48
C VAL A 420 -8.42 26.83 -9.13
N ASP A 421 -9.49 27.00 -8.35
CA ASP A 421 -9.37 27.48 -6.98
C ASP A 421 -8.77 26.39 -6.08
N LEU A 422 -7.44 26.37 -5.99
CA LEU A 422 -6.71 25.41 -5.16
C LEU A 422 -7.04 25.55 -3.66
N ARG A 423 -7.44 26.74 -3.19
CA ARG A 423 -7.80 26.95 -1.78
C ARG A 423 -9.13 26.28 -1.45
N LYS A 424 -10.12 26.39 -2.33
CA LYS A 424 -11.39 25.66 -2.22
C LYS A 424 -11.14 24.16 -2.04
N HIS A 425 -10.28 23.58 -2.87
CA HIS A 425 -9.99 22.13 -2.82
C HIS A 425 -9.08 21.72 -1.66
N LEU A 426 -8.19 22.60 -1.19
CA LEU A 426 -7.47 22.39 0.07
C LEU A 426 -8.44 22.27 1.25
N ASN A 427 -9.41 23.17 1.36
CA ASN A 427 -10.42 23.13 2.42
C ASN A 427 -11.29 21.87 2.33
N ALA A 428 -11.56 21.37 1.11
CA ALA A 428 -12.28 20.12 0.90
C ALA A 428 -11.48 18.91 1.45
N ILE A 429 -10.16 18.86 1.20
CA ILE A 429 -9.28 17.81 1.76
C ILE A 429 -9.25 17.89 3.29
N GLU A 430 -9.10 19.09 3.86
CA GLU A 430 -9.13 19.30 5.31
C GLU A 430 -10.45 18.82 5.93
N SER A 431 -11.57 19.16 5.30
CA SER A 431 -12.91 18.76 5.75
C SER A 431 -13.12 17.25 5.67
N PHE A 432 -12.67 16.61 4.58
CA PHE A 432 -12.72 15.15 4.45
C PHE A 432 -11.89 14.44 5.52
N LEU A 433 -10.64 14.89 5.76
CA LEU A 433 -9.78 14.31 6.80
C LEU A 433 -10.39 14.47 8.19
N THR A 434 -11.02 15.62 8.47
CA THR A 434 -11.74 15.87 9.71
C THR A 434 -12.90 14.87 9.88
N ASP A 435 -13.72 14.68 8.84
CA ASP A 435 -14.86 13.77 8.87
C ASP A 435 -14.43 12.28 8.94
N PHE A 436 -13.33 11.91 8.28
CA PHE A 436 -12.71 10.60 8.39
C PHE A 436 -12.26 10.33 9.83
N ILE A 437 -11.51 11.25 10.44
CA ILE A 437 -11.05 11.12 11.84
C ILE A 437 -12.24 11.03 12.79
N LYS A 438 -13.29 11.83 12.57
CA LYS A 438 -14.51 11.80 13.38
C LYS A 438 -15.22 10.44 13.27
N THR A 439 -15.43 9.95 12.06
CA THR A 439 -16.09 8.66 11.79
C THR A 439 -15.35 7.51 12.44
N ALA A 440 -14.02 7.50 12.33
CA ALA A 440 -13.18 6.46 12.91
C ALA A 440 -13.12 6.54 14.46
N LYS A 441 -13.69 7.57 15.11
CA LYS A 441 -13.77 7.72 16.57
C LYS A 441 -15.17 7.51 17.15
N SER A 442 -16.21 7.95 16.43
CA SER A 442 -17.51 8.38 16.99
C SER A 442 -18.44 7.29 17.54
N LYS A 443 -17.99 6.04 17.73
CA LYS A 443 -18.80 5.03 18.43
C LYS A 443 -18.19 4.52 19.74
N THR A 444 -17.08 5.12 20.17
CA THR A 444 -16.38 4.73 21.41
C THR A 444 -16.77 5.58 22.63
N GLN A 445 -17.53 6.67 22.46
CA GLN A 445 -17.68 7.68 23.53
C GLN A 445 -19.08 8.27 23.79
N GLU A 446 -20.15 7.84 23.10
CA GLU A 446 -21.49 8.39 23.39
C GLU A 446 -22.48 7.31 23.85
N ASN A 447 -22.80 7.39 25.14
CA ASN A 447 -23.91 6.78 25.88
C ASN A 447 -23.71 5.40 26.52
N ASN A 448 -24.07 5.35 27.81
CA ASN A 448 -24.12 4.21 28.74
C ASN A 448 -25.12 3.10 28.33
N ALA A 449 -25.13 2.68 27.06
CA ALA A 449 -25.90 1.53 26.59
C ALA A 449 -25.24 0.92 25.35
N GLY A 450 -24.22 0.09 25.56
CA GLY A 450 -23.59 -0.75 24.54
C GLY A 450 -22.71 0.01 23.54
N SER A 451 -21.40 -0.26 23.56
CA SER A 451 -20.49 0.17 22.49
C SER A 451 -20.92 -0.45 21.15
N SER A 452 -21.55 0.34 20.28
CA SER A 452 -21.79 -0.08 18.90
C SER A 452 -20.43 -0.10 18.19
N LEU A 453 -19.97 -1.27 17.75
CA LEU A 453 -18.69 -1.38 17.05
C LEU A 453 -18.74 -0.63 15.71
N LEU A 454 -17.62 -0.01 15.32
CA LEU A 454 -17.48 0.59 13.98
C LEU A 454 -17.63 -0.49 12.92
N THR A 455 -18.49 -0.25 11.93
CA THR A 455 -18.82 -1.23 10.90
C THR A 455 -18.36 -0.76 9.52
N VAL A 456 -18.43 -1.65 8.52
CA VAL A 456 -18.09 -1.29 7.13
C VAL A 456 -19.05 -0.22 6.61
N GLU A 457 -20.31 -0.27 7.00
CA GLU A 457 -21.37 0.67 6.61
C GLU A 457 -21.06 2.11 7.05
N ASP A 458 -20.38 2.31 8.19
CA ASP A 458 -19.95 3.64 8.62
C ASP A 458 -18.95 4.26 7.62
N PHE A 459 -18.03 3.45 7.11
CA PHE A 459 -17.07 3.88 6.08
C PHE A 459 -17.73 4.01 4.71
N VAL A 460 -18.71 3.17 4.36
CA VAL A 460 -19.53 3.35 3.16
C VAL A 460 -20.24 4.70 3.22
N GLY A 461 -20.88 5.03 4.35
CA GLY A 461 -21.52 6.31 4.59
C GLY A 461 -20.55 7.50 4.53
N LEU A 462 -19.31 7.33 5.00
CA LEU A 462 -18.25 8.35 4.90
C LEU A 462 -17.89 8.65 3.45
N LEU A 463 -17.65 7.61 2.66
CA LEU A 463 -17.26 7.77 1.26
C LEU A 463 -18.42 8.31 0.42
N GLN A 464 -19.64 7.81 0.65
CA GLN A 464 -20.84 8.28 -0.07
C GLN A 464 -21.11 9.77 0.15
N ARG A 465 -21.02 10.26 1.40
CA ARG A 465 -21.29 11.68 1.69
C ARG A 465 -20.17 12.62 1.24
N ASN A 466 -18.94 12.13 1.11
CA ASN A 466 -17.78 12.96 0.72
C ASN A 466 -17.34 12.82 -0.75
N ARG A 467 -17.83 11.83 -1.52
CA ARG A 467 -17.42 11.62 -2.93
C ARG A 467 -17.55 12.85 -3.83
N HIS A 468 -18.54 13.70 -3.54
CA HIS A 468 -18.76 14.95 -4.28
C HIS A 468 -17.56 15.91 -4.23
N LEU A 469 -16.70 15.83 -3.21
CA LEU A 469 -15.48 16.63 -3.10
C LEU A 469 -14.49 16.27 -4.22
N LEU A 470 -14.35 14.98 -4.53
CA LEU A 470 -13.52 14.51 -5.64
C LEU A 470 -14.12 14.93 -6.99
N TRP A 471 -15.43 14.78 -7.16
CA TRP A 471 -16.11 15.18 -8.40
C TRP A 471 -16.00 16.68 -8.66
N ALA A 472 -16.10 17.51 -7.62
CA ALA A 472 -15.92 18.95 -7.73
C ALA A 472 -14.49 19.32 -8.17
N TYR A 473 -13.46 18.66 -7.62
CA TYR A 473 -12.07 18.89 -8.05
C TYR A 473 -11.85 18.46 -9.51
N LEU A 474 -12.27 17.24 -9.87
CA LEU A 474 -12.11 16.73 -11.22
C LEU A 474 -12.87 17.58 -12.24
N HIS A 475 -14.06 18.10 -11.89
CA HIS A 475 -14.80 19.03 -12.73
C HIS A 475 -14.05 20.33 -12.96
N ASP A 476 -13.63 21.00 -11.88
CA ASP A 476 -12.91 22.27 -11.98
C ASP A 476 -11.60 22.10 -12.78
N PHE A 477 -10.90 20.97 -12.58
CA PHE A 477 -9.70 20.61 -13.35
C PHE A 477 -10.01 20.38 -14.84
N CYS A 478 -10.95 19.50 -15.17
CA CYS A 478 -11.27 19.14 -16.56
C CYS A 478 -11.81 20.34 -17.34
N LYS A 479 -12.62 21.18 -16.70
CA LYS A 479 -13.20 22.39 -17.30
C LYS A 479 -12.17 23.52 -17.41
N GLY A 480 -11.35 23.73 -16.38
CA GLY A 480 -10.41 24.85 -16.31
C GLY A 480 -9.10 24.61 -17.05
N CYS A 481 -8.69 23.35 -17.23
CA CYS A 481 -7.36 23.00 -17.74
C CYS A 481 -7.41 22.05 -18.95
N PRO A 482 -8.04 22.42 -20.08
CA PRO A 482 -8.29 21.49 -21.21
C PRO A 482 -7.01 20.86 -21.78
N ASP A 483 -5.93 21.63 -21.98
CA ASP A 483 -4.67 21.10 -22.52
C ASP A 483 -4.01 20.09 -21.56
N LEU A 484 -4.05 20.40 -20.26
CA LEU A 484 -3.49 19.54 -19.22
C LEU A 484 -4.36 18.28 -19.03
N ARG A 485 -5.69 18.44 -19.07
CA ARG A 485 -6.66 17.35 -19.09
C ARG A 485 -6.36 16.39 -20.24
N ASP A 486 -6.18 16.91 -21.45
CA ASP A 486 -5.89 16.11 -22.64
C ASP A 486 -4.53 15.43 -22.53
N THR A 487 -3.54 16.08 -21.92
CA THR A 487 -2.22 15.48 -21.64
C THR A 487 -2.35 14.23 -20.74
N TRP A 488 -3.06 14.34 -19.62
CA TRP A 488 -3.28 13.21 -18.71
C TRP A 488 -4.16 12.12 -19.33
N LYS A 489 -5.22 12.53 -20.04
CA LYS A 489 -6.11 11.61 -20.76
C LYS A 489 -5.34 10.77 -21.78
N ASN A 490 -4.53 11.43 -22.62
CA ASN A 490 -3.71 10.74 -23.62
C ASN A 490 -2.70 9.81 -22.95
N TRP A 491 -2.06 10.22 -21.86
CA TRP A 491 -1.17 9.33 -21.10
C TRP A 491 -1.91 8.09 -20.57
N MET A 492 -3.10 8.26 -19.98
CA MET A 492 -3.89 7.13 -19.49
C MET A 492 -4.24 6.15 -20.61
N ILE A 493 -4.70 6.65 -21.76
CA ILE A 493 -5.06 5.79 -22.90
C ILE A 493 -3.80 5.11 -23.48
N GLU A 494 -2.76 5.88 -23.78
CA GLU A 494 -1.58 5.41 -24.51
C GLU A 494 -0.63 4.55 -23.67
N TYR A 495 -0.47 4.83 -22.37
CA TYR A 495 0.50 4.12 -21.51
C TYR A 495 -0.16 3.18 -20.52
N VAL A 496 -1.26 3.60 -19.86
CA VAL A 496 -1.90 2.79 -18.82
C VAL A 496 -2.79 1.73 -19.45
N PHE A 497 -3.88 2.11 -20.09
CA PHE A 497 -4.90 1.17 -20.57
C PHE A 497 -4.44 0.33 -21.76
N SER A 498 -3.62 0.89 -22.66
CA SER A 498 -3.06 0.13 -23.78
C SER A 498 -2.18 -1.05 -23.34
N THR A 499 -1.61 -1.01 -22.14
CA THR A 499 -0.78 -2.12 -21.61
C THR A 499 -1.62 -3.33 -21.18
N PHE A 500 -2.93 -3.16 -20.96
CA PHE A 500 -3.85 -4.24 -20.54
C PHE A 500 -4.58 -4.91 -21.71
N ILE A 501 -4.31 -4.51 -22.96
CA ILE A 501 -4.95 -5.06 -24.16
C ILE A 501 -4.34 -6.41 -24.49
N LEU A 502 -5.17 -7.43 -24.74
CA LEU A 502 -4.72 -8.75 -25.20
C LEU A 502 -4.22 -8.74 -26.65
N GLU A 503 -3.15 -9.49 -26.94
CA GLU A 503 -2.52 -9.52 -28.26
C GLU A 503 -3.44 -10.13 -29.32
N TYR A 504 -4.17 -11.18 -28.97
CA TYR A 504 -5.18 -11.78 -29.83
C TYR A 504 -6.28 -10.77 -30.23
N THR A 505 -6.77 -10.00 -29.27
CA THR A 505 -7.79 -8.97 -29.52
C THR A 505 -7.26 -7.85 -30.39
N TYR A 506 -5.98 -7.49 -30.22
CA TYR A 506 -5.30 -6.54 -31.08
C TYR A 506 -5.18 -7.04 -32.53
N SER A 507 -4.66 -8.26 -32.72
CA SER A 507 -4.38 -8.83 -34.04
C SER A 507 -5.65 -9.03 -34.88
N THR A 508 -6.76 -9.40 -34.23
CA THR A 508 -8.06 -9.56 -34.90
C THR A 508 -8.78 -8.22 -35.13
N GLY A 509 -8.45 -7.19 -34.33
CA GLY A 509 -9.02 -5.85 -34.42
C GLY A 509 -10.52 -5.75 -34.12
N ARG A 510 -11.21 -6.84 -33.76
CA ARG A 510 -12.69 -6.92 -33.71
C ARG A 510 -13.34 -6.07 -32.63
N LEU A 511 -12.60 -5.69 -31.59
CA LEU A 511 -13.12 -4.97 -30.41
C LEU A 511 -12.60 -3.55 -30.25
N LEU A 512 -11.53 -3.17 -30.96
CA LEU A 512 -10.84 -1.90 -30.73
C LEU A 512 -11.52 -0.76 -31.47
N THR A 513 -11.93 0.27 -30.71
CA THR A 513 -12.36 1.56 -31.27
C THR A 513 -11.23 2.19 -32.10
N TYR A 514 -11.57 3.09 -33.01
CA TYR A 514 -10.57 3.84 -33.80
C TYR A 514 -9.55 4.55 -32.90
N HIS A 515 -10.03 5.14 -31.80
CA HIS A 515 -9.20 5.83 -30.81
C HIS A 515 -8.22 4.86 -30.14
N CYS A 516 -8.66 3.70 -29.64
CA CYS A 516 -7.77 2.68 -29.09
C CYS A 516 -6.73 2.21 -30.11
N ARG A 517 -7.14 1.93 -31.36
CA ARG A 517 -6.19 1.55 -32.43
C ARG A 517 -5.14 2.63 -32.67
N SER A 518 -5.53 3.91 -32.63
CA SER A 518 -4.61 5.02 -32.82
C SER A 518 -3.64 5.19 -31.64
N ALA A 519 -4.13 5.02 -30.42
CA ALA A 519 -3.32 5.08 -29.20
C ALA A 519 -2.30 3.94 -29.15
N ILE A 520 -2.72 2.71 -29.47
CA ILE A 520 -1.81 1.56 -29.54
C ILE A 520 -0.76 1.76 -30.63
N LYS A 521 -1.13 2.30 -31.80
CA LYS A 521 -0.15 2.62 -32.85
C LYS A 521 0.90 3.61 -32.36
N ARG A 522 0.51 4.62 -31.58
CA ARG A 522 1.46 5.59 -30.99
C ARG A 522 2.31 4.97 -29.89
N PHE A 523 1.71 4.16 -29.04
CA PHE A 523 2.42 3.41 -28.01
C PHE A 523 3.48 2.47 -28.60
N ARG A 524 3.15 1.81 -29.72
CA ARG A 524 4.03 0.89 -30.45
C ARG A 524 5.02 1.57 -31.37
N GLN A 525 4.89 2.88 -31.64
CA GLN A 525 5.87 3.56 -32.49
C GLN A 525 7.26 3.42 -31.87
N PRO A 526 8.26 2.95 -32.64
CA PRO A 526 9.62 2.93 -32.16
C PRO A 526 10.04 4.34 -31.78
N SER A 527 10.74 4.47 -30.66
CA SER A 527 11.33 5.75 -30.30
C SER A 527 12.19 6.25 -31.46
N LYS A 528 12.34 7.57 -31.61
CA LYS A 528 13.17 8.18 -32.67
C LYS A 528 14.65 7.75 -32.65
N SER A 529 15.07 6.82 -31.77
CA SER A 529 16.41 6.25 -31.72
C SER A 529 16.67 5.11 -32.71
N GLY A 530 15.76 4.82 -33.66
CA GLY A 530 16.07 3.95 -34.81
C GLY A 530 16.14 2.46 -34.49
N SER A 531 15.48 1.99 -33.44
CA SER A 531 15.29 0.54 -33.18
C SER A 531 13.94 0.06 -33.70
N ASN A 532 13.89 -1.12 -34.31
CA ASN A 532 12.68 -1.76 -34.86
C ASN A 532 11.90 -2.56 -33.79
N ASP A 533 12.07 -2.27 -32.50
CA ASP A 533 11.44 -3.05 -31.44
C ASP A 533 10.07 -2.42 -31.11
N GLU A 534 9.01 -2.99 -31.69
CA GLU A 534 7.65 -2.71 -31.23
C GLU A 534 7.52 -3.08 -29.75
N LYS A 535 6.98 -2.18 -28.93
CA LYS A 535 6.60 -2.54 -27.55
C LYS A 535 5.53 -3.63 -27.62
N SER A 536 5.92 -4.88 -27.38
CA SER A 536 5.01 -6.02 -27.43
C SER A 536 3.91 -5.87 -26.38
N ILE A 537 2.70 -6.31 -26.74
CA ILE A 537 1.69 -6.66 -25.76
C ILE A 537 2.23 -7.87 -24.99
N VAL A 538 2.10 -7.84 -23.66
CA VAL A 538 2.58 -8.93 -22.81
C VAL A 538 1.48 -9.96 -22.66
N ASP A 539 1.74 -11.18 -23.11
CA ASP A 539 0.96 -12.36 -22.76
C ASP A 539 1.93 -13.44 -22.28
N ILE A 540 2.04 -13.62 -20.96
CA ILE A 540 2.94 -14.62 -20.36
C ILE A 540 2.34 -16.03 -20.41
N GLU A 541 1.03 -16.15 -20.69
CA GLU A 541 0.30 -17.41 -20.61
C GLU A 541 0.85 -18.52 -21.51
N PRO A 542 1.20 -18.29 -22.79
CA PRO A 542 1.76 -19.33 -23.66
C PRO A 542 3.09 -19.86 -23.12
N ASN A 543 4.01 -18.95 -22.76
CA ASN A 543 5.33 -19.32 -22.27
C ASN A 543 5.25 -20.12 -20.96
N LEU A 544 4.28 -19.79 -20.11
CA LEU A 544 4.06 -20.51 -18.86
C LEU A 544 3.45 -21.91 -19.09
N ARG A 545 2.54 -22.05 -20.07
CA ARG A 545 2.04 -23.37 -20.50
C ARG A 545 3.18 -24.24 -21.03
N ASP A 546 4.08 -23.66 -21.83
CA ASP A 546 5.23 -24.37 -22.36
C ASP A 546 6.17 -24.84 -21.24
N ALA A 547 6.50 -23.95 -20.29
CA ALA A 547 7.32 -24.33 -19.14
C ALA A 547 6.67 -25.40 -18.26
N PHE A 548 5.34 -25.42 -18.12
CA PHE A 548 4.64 -26.51 -17.44
C PHE A 548 4.74 -27.82 -18.23
N ASN A 549 4.61 -27.77 -19.56
CA ASN A 549 4.67 -28.96 -20.43
C ASN A 549 6.08 -29.58 -20.49
N GLU A 550 7.13 -28.78 -20.27
CA GLU A 550 8.52 -29.24 -20.23
C GLU A 550 8.88 -30.07 -18.97
N LEU A 551 8.07 -30.01 -17.91
CA LEU A 551 8.30 -30.79 -16.68
C LEU A 551 8.07 -32.29 -16.91
N ALA A 552 8.65 -33.14 -16.06
CA ALA A 552 8.46 -34.58 -16.11
C ALA A 552 7.00 -34.98 -15.78
N ASP A 553 6.51 -36.10 -16.34
CA ASP A 553 5.10 -36.51 -16.23
C ASP A 553 4.61 -36.65 -14.78
N ASP A 554 5.44 -37.19 -13.90
CA ASP A 554 5.18 -37.36 -12.47
C ASP A 554 5.14 -36.01 -11.72
N GLU A 555 6.06 -35.12 -12.05
CA GLU A 555 6.12 -33.75 -11.51
C GLU A 555 4.91 -32.92 -11.97
N ARG A 556 4.53 -33.00 -13.25
CA ARG A 556 3.34 -32.33 -13.79
C ARG A 556 2.08 -32.76 -13.06
N GLN A 557 1.91 -34.06 -12.82
CA GLN A 557 0.75 -34.58 -12.11
C GLN A 557 0.66 -34.05 -10.68
N ALA A 558 1.78 -34.05 -9.94
CA ALA A 558 1.83 -33.53 -8.58
C ALA A 558 1.55 -32.02 -8.50
N ILE A 559 2.08 -31.23 -9.45
CA ILE A 559 1.82 -29.80 -9.55
C ILE A 559 0.37 -29.53 -9.93
N LEU A 560 -0.19 -30.29 -10.87
CA LEU A 560 -1.58 -30.13 -11.31
C LEU A 560 -2.57 -30.33 -10.16
N GLU A 561 -2.34 -31.31 -9.29
CA GLU A 561 -3.15 -31.53 -8.08
C GLU A 561 -3.14 -30.30 -7.15
N ARG A 562 -1.99 -29.61 -7.01
CA ARG A 562 -1.89 -28.39 -6.20
C ARG A 562 -2.56 -27.19 -6.87
N ILE A 563 -2.40 -27.05 -8.18
CA ILE A 563 -3.06 -26.02 -8.98
C ILE A 563 -4.59 -26.16 -8.89
N ASP A 564 -5.11 -27.39 -9.03
CA ASP A 564 -6.55 -27.65 -8.93
C ASP A 564 -7.09 -27.34 -7.52
N ALA A 565 -6.36 -27.74 -6.48
CA ALA A 565 -6.71 -27.39 -5.10
C ALA A 565 -6.75 -25.86 -4.89
N HIS A 566 -5.79 -25.12 -5.46
CA HIS A 566 -5.76 -23.65 -5.40
C HIS A 566 -6.88 -23.00 -6.22
N SER A 567 -7.19 -23.53 -7.41
CA SER A 567 -8.31 -23.06 -8.22
C SER A 567 -9.64 -23.18 -7.48
N ILE A 568 -9.86 -24.32 -6.80
CA ILE A 568 -11.04 -24.52 -5.93
C ILE A 568 -11.04 -23.54 -4.75
N HIS A 569 -9.87 -23.25 -4.17
CA HIS A 569 -9.73 -22.27 -3.09
C HIS A 569 -10.13 -20.86 -3.55
N LEU A 570 -9.64 -20.41 -4.72
CA LEU A 570 -9.99 -19.11 -5.30
C LEU A 570 -11.49 -18.96 -5.56
N GLN A 571 -12.14 -19.99 -6.14
CA GLN A 571 -13.60 -19.98 -6.35
C GLN A 571 -14.39 -19.87 -5.04
N LYS A 572 -13.90 -20.47 -3.95
CA LYS A 572 -14.52 -20.33 -2.63
C LYS A 572 -14.35 -18.93 -2.07
N LEU A 573 -13.17 -18.33 -2.24
CA LEU A 573 -12.90 -16.96 -1.80
C LEU A 573 -13.76 -15.94 -2.56
N GLU A 574 -13.93 -16.11 -3.87
CA GLU A 574 -14.79 -15.25 -4.70
C GLU A 574 -16.23 -15.27 -4.20
N LYS A 575 -16.81 -16.46 -4.02
CA LYS A 575 -18.17 -16.63 -3.47
C LYS A 575 -18.32 -16.04 -2.06
N LEU A 576 -17.29 -16.18 -1.22
CA LEU A 576 -17.30 -15.58 0.12
C LEU A 576 -17.27 -14.05 0.05
N SER A 577 -16.46 -13.49 -0.85
CA SER A 577 -16.34 -12.04 -1.08
C SER A 577 -17.67 -11.46 -1.58
N GLU A 578 -18.27 -12.07 -2.59
CA GLU A 578 -19.58 -11.69 -3.12
C GLU A 578 -20.67 -11.75 -2.04
N GLY A 579 -20.71 -12.84 -1.26
CA GLY A 579 -21.65 -12.97 -0.15
C GLY A 579 -21.45 -11.92 0.96
N LYS A 580 -20.22 -11.52 1.25
CA LYS A 580 -19.93 -10.42 2.19
C LYS A 580 -20.37 -9.08 1.63
N MET A 581 -20.11 -8.82 0.36
CA MET A 581 -20.53 -7.60 -0.31
C MET A 581 -22.05 -7.46 -0.33
N GLN A 582 -22.77 -8.54 -0.65
CA GLN A 582 -24.24 -8.54 -0.63
C GLN A 582 -24.78 -8.17 0.75
N LYS A 583 -24.21 -8.71 1.83
CA LYS A 583 -24.60 -8.34 3.21
C LYS A 583 -24.41 -6.85 3.50
N ILE A 584 -23.31 -6.26 3.03
CA ILE A 584 -23.05 -4.81 3.20
C ILE A 584 -24.06 -3.98 2.40
N VAL A 585 -24.37 -4.40 1.17
CA VAL A 585 -25.40 -3.75 0.32
C VAL A 585 -26.76 -3.78 1.01
N ASP A 586 -27.18 -4.95 1.51
CA ASP A 586 -28.43 -5.15 2.22
C ASP A 586 -28.50 -4.30 3.50
N ALA A 587 -27.41 -4.28 4.28
CA ALA A 587 -27.31 -3.51 5.53
C ALA A 587 -27.36 -2.00 5.30
N THR A 588 -26.67 -1.51 4.27
CA THR A 588 -26.64 -0.08 3.92
C THR A 588 -28.00 0.45 3.49
N ARG A 589 -28.82 -0.39 2.83
CA ARG A 589 -30.15 -0.01 2.31
C ARG A 589 -31.31 -0.36 3.25
N GLY A 590 -31.16 -1.35 4.13
CA GLY A 590 -32.19 -1.84 5.05
C GLY A 590 -32.57 -0.90 6.21
N SER A 591 -31.84 0.21 6.41
CA SER A 591 -32.06 1.17 7.52
C SER A 591 -33.40 1.94 7.46
N THR A 592 -34.30 1.64 6.52
CA THR A 592 -35.68 2.18 6.47
C THR A 592 -36.80 1.18 6.78
N ARG A 593 -36.50 -0.07 7.16
CA ARG A 593 -37.52 -0.99 7.67
C ARG A 593 -37.21 -1.45 9.08
N ALA A 594 -37.98 -0.93 10.02
CA ALA A 594 -38.07 -1.49 11.37
C ALA A 594 -38.50 -2.95 11.28
N SER A 595 -37.67 -3.87 11.78
CA SER A 595 -38.15 -5.15 12.31
C SER A 595 -37.09 -5.81 13.20
N THR A 596 -37.44 -5.88 14.49
CA THR A 596 -37.35 -7.04 15.39
C THR A 596 -36.04 -7.82 15.47
N GLY A 597 -35.45 -7.71 16.67
CA GLY A 597 -34.48 -8.61 17.31
C GLY A 597 -34.20 -9.94 16.61
N GLY A 598 -33.08 -9.97 15.90
CA GLY A 598 -32.34 -11.18 15.56
C GLY A 598 -30.93 -11.02 16.10
N ASP A 599 -30.52 -11.93 16.97
CA ASP A 599 -29.23 -12.00 17.66
C ASP A 599 -28.04 -11.85 16.68
N ALA A 600 -27.58 -10.61 16.48
CA ALA A 600 -26.27 -10.31 15.89
C ALA A 600 -25.20 -10.43 16.99
N GLY A 601 -25.11 -11.62 17.58
CA GLY A 601 -24.17 -11.94 18.64
C GLY A 601 -22.95 -12.66 18.07
N ALA A 602 -21.83 -11.94 17.94
CA ALA A 602 -20.51 -12.58 17.87
C ALA A 602 -20.29 -13.35 19.18
N ARG A 603 -20.43 -14.68 19.14
CA ARG A 603 -20.15 -15.56 20.29
C ARG A 603 -18.74 -16.12 20.19
N CYS A 604 -17.89 -15.74 21.14
CA CYS A 604 -16.57 -16.34 21.37
C CYS A 604 -16.68 -17.72 22.07
N PRO A 605 -15.82 -18.69 21.71
CA PRO A 605 -15.36 -19.72 22.65
C PRO A 605 -13.83 -19.85 22.72
N ASN A 606 -13.35 -20.46 23.81
CA ASN A 606 -11.99 -20.44 24.36
C ASN A 606 -11.03 -21.55 23.87
N GLY A 607 -9.72 -21.27 23.75
CA GLY A 607 -8.61 -22.26 23.83
C GLY A 607 -7.33 -21.83 23.08
N PRO A 608 -6.07 -22.12 23.51
CA PRO A 608 -4.99 -21.13 23.39
C PRO A 608 -3.90 -21.39 22.32
N LEU A 609 -3.42 -20.29 21.72
CA LEU A 609 -2.01 -20.06 21.34
C LEU A 609 -1.51 -18.77 22.01
N ARG A 610 -0.35 -18.82 22.69
CA ARG A 610 0.19 -17.69 23.47
C ARG A 610 0.88 -16.68 22.54
N PHE A 611 0.29 -15.49 22.39
CA PHE A 611 0.91 -14.31 21.79
C PHE A 611 1.42 -13.35 22.89
N GLY A 612 2.53 -12.66 22.61
CA GLY A 612 2.92 -11.48 23.41
C GLY A 612 1.86 -10.39 23.31
N LYS A 613 1.64 -9.64 24.40
CA LYS A 613 0.66 -8.53 24.40
C LYS A 613 1.03 -7.50 23.34
N ASP A 614 0.04 -7.06 22.56
CA ASP A 614 0.20 -5.93 21.66
C ASP A 614 0.44 -4.63 22.45
N VAL A 615 1.70 -4.25 22.57
CA VAL A 615 2.13 -3.06 23.31
C VAL A 615 1.63 -1.76 22.64
N LYS A 616 1.27 -1.80 21.35
CA LYS A 616 0.89 -0.61 20.56
C LYS A 616 -0.61 -0.35 20.56
N GLY A 617 -1.42 -1.34 20.21
CA GLY A 617 -2.88 -1.22 20.17
C GLY A 617 -3.51 -1.01 21.55
N ILE A 618 -3.03 -1.74 22.57
CA ILE A 618 -3.60 -1.74 23.93
C ILE A 618 -3.47 -0.36 24.61
N ARG A 619 -2.46 0.44 24.26
CA ARG A 619 -2.25 1.76 24.89
C ARG A 619 -2.92 2.91 24.13
N ALA A 620 -3.10 2.81 22.82
CA ALA A 620 -3.89 3.76 22.05
C ALA A 620 -5.36 3.78 22.52
N ALA A 621 -5.90 2.62 22.89
CA ALA A 621 -7.24 2.47 23.48
C ALA A 621 -7.36 2.98 24.93
N ARG A 622 -6.26 3.12 25.68
CA ARG A 622 -6.24 3.49 27.12
C ARG A 622 -6.36 4.99 27.41
N LYS A 623 -6.61 5.86 26.41
CA LYS A 623 -6.84 7.30 26.64
C LYS A 623 -8.33 7.63 26.80
N SER A 624 -9.02 6.90 27.67
CA SER A 624 -10.23 7.37 28.35
C SER A 624 -10.00 7.26 29.86
N ASP A 625 -10.19 8.37 30.55
CA ASP A 625 -9.78 8.59 31.95
C ASP A 625 -10.42 7.62 32.95
N ASN A 626 -9.65 6.62 33.43
CA ASN A 626 -9.64 6.17 34.84
C ASN A 626 -8.56 5.09 35.06
N PRO A 627 -7.76 5.10 36.17
CA PRO A 627 -6.66 4.16 36.35
C PRO A 627 -7.03 2.81 36.98
N ASP A 628 -8.25 2.65 37.51
CA ASP A 628 -8.58 1.53 38.41
C ASP A 628 -9.83 0.77 37.96
N THR A 629 -9.67 -0.16 37.01
CA THR A 629 -10.48 -1.40 36.91
C THR A 629 -9.86 -2.29 35.85
N PHE A 630 -9.16 -3.33 36.30
CA PHE A 630 -8.62 -4.37 35.43
C PHE A 630 -9.63 -5.51 35.42
N ASP A 631 -10.55 -5.54 34.44
CA ASP A 631 -11.38 -6.72 34.21
C ASP A 631 -10.86 -7.52 33.01
N LEU A 632 -10.58 -8.80 33.24
CA LEU A 632 -9.90 -9.72 32.32
C LEU A 632 -10.77 -10.13 31.11
N GLN A 633 -11.96 -9.53 30.95
CA GLN A 633 -12.89 -9.80 29.87
C GLN A 633 -12.72 -8.84 28.67
N ASP A 634 -12.27 -7.59 28.88
CA ASP A 634 -12.13 -6.61 27.80
C ASP A 634 -10.94 -6.89 26.85
N THR A 635 -10.00 -7.73 27.27
CA THR A 635 -8.87 -8.13 26.42
C THR A 635 -9.22 -9.23 25.41
N LYS A 636 -10.38 -9.88 25.55
CA LYS A 636 -10.85 -10.89 24.58
C LYS A 636 -11.57 -10.30 23.38
N MET A 637 -11.97 -9.03 23.41
CA MET A 637 -12.74 -8.41 22.32
C MET A 637 -11.90 -7.72 21.23
N VAL A 638 -10.60 -7.47 21.46
CA VAL A 638 -9.76 -6.65 20.55
C VAL A 638 -8.78 -7.48 19.71
N THR A 639 -8.61 -8.77 20.01
CA THR A 639 -7.90 -9.71 19.14
C THR A 639 -8.93 -10.64 18.51
N SER A 640 -9.54 -10.20 17.41
CA SER A 640 -10.24 -11.15 16.54
C SER A 640 -9.19 -12.08 15.94
N GLU A 641 -9.22 -13.34 16.38
CA GLU A 641 -8.73 -14.43 15.54
C GLU A 641 -9.42 -14.33 14.17
N PRO A 642 -8.74 -14.62 13.05
CA PRO A 642 -9.47 -14.85 11.82
C PRO A 642 -10.49 -15.96 12.09
N ASP A 643 -11.76 -15.72 11.78
CA ASP A 643 -12.87 -16.68 11.94
C ASP A 643 -12.43 -18.08 11.47
N GLU A 644 -12.13 -18.97 12.42
CA GLU A 644 -11.66 -20.34 12.15
C GLU A 644 -12.73 -21.16 11.41
N LYS A 645 -13.97 -20.65 11.34
CA LYS A 645 -15.11 -21.27 10.62
C LYS A 645 -15.28 -20.80 9.16
N THR A 646 -14.56 -19.76 8.71
CA THR A 646 -14.51 -19.38 7.28
C THR A 646 -13.11 -19.48 6.66
N SER A 647 -12.12 -19.91 7.44
CA SER A 647 -10.78 -20.19 6.92
C SER A 647 -10.79 -21.44 6.03
N THR A 648 -10.90 -21.23 4.72
CA THR A 648 -10.50 -22.26 3.76
C THR A 648 -9.01 -22.48 3.94
N VAL A 649 -8.60 -23.69 4.35
CA VAL A 649 -7.19 -24.07 4.46
C VAL A 649 -6.52 -23.73 3.13
N LEU A 650 -5.49 -22.88 3.19
CA LEU A 650 -4.70 -22.52 2.02
C LEU A 650 -3.97 -23.79 1.54
N PRO A 651 -4.11 -24.19 0.28
CA PRO A 651 -3.36 -25.31 -0.25
C PRO A 651 -1.86 -25.06 -0.13
N ASP A 652 -1.11 -26.10 0.22
CA ASP A 652 0.34 -26.03 0.14
C ASP A 652 0.76 -26.10 -1.34
N VAL A 653 1.41 -25.03 -1.79
CA VAL A 653 1.83 -24.81 -3.19
C VAL A 653 3.35 -24.77 -3.32
N SER A 654 4.11 -25.20 -2.29
CA SER A 654 5.58 -25.16 -2.29
C SER A 654 6.19 -25.84 -3.51
N ILE A 655 5.67 -27.01 -3.91
CA ILE A 655 6.15 -27.73 -5.10
C ILE A 655 5.98 -26.93 -6.39
N VAL A 656 4.91 -26.14 -6.51
CA VAL A 656 4.65 -25.28 -7.68
C VAL A 656 5.69 -24.17 -7.74
N ILE A 657 5.99 -23.56 -6.60
CA ILE A 657 6.95 -22.46 -6.48
C ILE A 657 8.37 -22.96 -6.76
N GLU A 658 8.74 -24.13 -6.22
CA GLU A 658 10.06 -24.72 -6.41
C GLU A 658 10.32 -25.08 -7.88
N ALA A 659 9.33 -25.66 -8.56
CA ALA A 659 9.46 -26.08 -9.96
C ALA A 659 9.38 -24.91 -10.96
N LEU A 660 8.40 -24.01 -10.81
CA LEU A 660 8.07 -22.99 -11.83
C LEU A 660 8.45 -21.56 -11.44
N GLY A 661 8.67 -21.28 -10.15
CA GLY A 661 9.01 -19.95 -9.65
C GLY A 661 10.25 -19.32 -10.29
N PRO A 662 11.41 -20.02 -10.35
CA PRO A 662 12.62 -19.48 -10.97
C PRO A 662 12.45 -19.15 -12.45
N THR A 663 11.74 -20.01 -13.19
CA THR A 663 11.45 -19.82 -14.62
C THR A 663 10.50 -18.65 -14.83
N PHE A 664 9.42 -18.57 -14.05
CA PHE A 664 8.49 -17.43 -14.05
C PHE A 664 9.19 -16.11 -13.77
N LYS A 665 9.99 -16.04 -12.70
CA LYS A 665 10.75 -14.83 -12.35
C LYS A 665 11.65 -14.37 -13.51
N ARG A 666 12.31 -15.32 -14.19
CA ARG A 666 13.14 -15.02 -15.37
C ARG A 666 12.31 -14.48 -16.53
N MET A 667 11.18 -15.12 -16.85
CA MET A 667 10.27 -14.65 -17.90
C MET A 667 9.81 -13.20 -17.64
N VAL A 668 9.39 -12.89 -16.40
CA VAL A 668 8.97 -11.53 -16.05
C VAL A 668 10.14 -10.55 -16.13
N ALA A 669 11.35 -10.96 -15.73
CA ALA A 669 12.54 -10.10 -15.80
C ALA A 669 12.95 -9.79 -17.25
N ASP A 670 12.79 -10.73 -18.18
CA ASP A 670 12.99 -10.48 -19.60
C ASP A 670 11.90 -9.52 -20.12
N LEU A 671 10.63 -9.76 -19.78
CA LEU A 671 9.50 -8.89 -20.17
C LEU A 671 9.62 -7.46 -19.63
N SER A 672 10.10 -7.29 -18.39
CA SER A 672 10.33 -6.00 -17.78
C SER A 672 11.49 -5.25 -18.45
N ARG A 673 12.48 -5.99 -18.98
CA ARG A 673 13.61 -5.44 -19.74
C ARG A 673 13.23 -4.99 -21.16
N ASP A 674 12.38 -5.75 -21.86
CA ASP A 674 12.10 -5.55 -23.30
C ASP A 674 11.41 -4.19 -23.63
N GLY A 675 10.96 -3.44 -22.63
CA GLY A 675 10.41 -2.09 -22.79
C GLY A 675 11.34 -0.94 -22.34
N LEU A 676 12.54 -1.25 -21.85
CA LEU A 676 13.46 -0.26 -21.31
C LEU A 676 14.19 0.51 -22.41
N PRO A 677 14.63 1.76 -22.16
CA PRO A 677 15.50 2.47 -23.08
C PRO A 677 16.74 1.62 -23.40
N LYS A 678 16.94 1.30 -24.68
CA LYS A 678 18.20 0.73 -25.16
C LYS A 678 19.32 1.79 -25.04
N ALA A 679 20.54 1.32 -24.82
CA ALA A 679 21.76 2.13 -24.74
C ALA A 679 21.88 3.13 -25.89
#